data_AF-A0A0D8XML2-F1
#
_entry.id   AF-A0A0D8XML2-F1
#
_cell.length_a   1.000
_cell.length_b   1.000
_cell.length_c   1.000
_cell.angle_alpha   90.00
_cell.angle_beta   90.00
_cell.angle_gamma   90.00
#
_symmetry.space_group_name_H-M   'P 1'
#
loop_
_entity.id
_entity.type
_entity.pdbx_description
1 polymer ?
#
loop_
_entity_poly.entity_id
_entity_poly.type
_entity_poly.pdbx_seq_one_letter_code
_entity_poly.pdbx_strand_id
1 'polypeptide(L)'
;MSVHVVCHRLLTSTVPTLPITNLKTQPAMSIIALSMTGGDLTCIQQDAFRMHNIETLDFSDNQIQTVNVNAFRGLEMKLTRLNLKHNNLSTIPTWALTYLHQLQILRLDGNHISYIRGNAFDETQLNNLHFLHLDNNQIPFIPNMAFAKLRLIVLTLSNNRITHLEKLSLPQSISILELKNNLLTEIPYLALKDKIALQVLDLEGNNISFLSNNPEVSFKNELKVILRNNKIRSLSPTSFESFKKFTELDLSYNKISDIHPKTFESISHVKSLDLSHNTIAYMKRGMFKNLAKNLRQLNLEENIFHALPEALSDLQNLTHLNLNGNKITRLNDALEKTKPELLKLTLAYNRLKFFPPELLIGMTRLKHLDLSKNNIIGLNRSILGTDYDGGTSLKHINLAGNQIRFIGDTNIFLQMTSLTYLDLSYNQIEAIEPKSIGNLLKLEHLYLQNNKLRQFPLHANQNLLNLKQLDLNNNLIKRLPDYALSSTYRLQYFSAAGNQIYSINEKVFHMNHSQALISVDLSRNKISTLSRKTFHALEKLQIIKLNNNMISMIDAMAFSMLPSLRLLDLSNNAIIQILPQALFTLPALGILLLNNNNIEALDKLAFQHIDKIETIDISHNLLKNFSCNQLGSIRTIHNLNLANNRIVETDLICILRSLVRLNIESNFLDTVKKIFIDGADSLSYISLRNNGIFEIHSNTFNCCPKLSIIDLSHNHIRIIQKDTFIHQELLSYLDVSHNALQNIQTGCFGKNNVISLNAAANELERVPTDALQMVSDRLTELDLRSNRIRSLDSSQFFGLRNLTRLDISHNIIETVEEAAFEHLIALEYLDISNNPVSTWSPSVFKDMSNSMNSLNLADTGLFFIPRMNYNTIQYFNLSMNKIYEISRQDMMRTAQLVSLDISFNNIYRLENDVFTDLVSLKTLNISGNPIIEILMQFKPLHQVYNIAPKLQQYEVIKIIQNLPPLRSLYIELREETIDTQLLEIDMSRMRDLTLSGSIINNVSRTTEQHNFEVKAKEGSNPVQGYVFVIFEIHISYTAFHMLRGYRVQLSIRNTSIRELPESLFTTLEDVYFLSLSLHNNRIRSFNPFKNTVQPWINQHGTILESINMAGNPIYCDCSMSWVSEWILLSPIHASDFENTYCENQISKINSLAYRYTNESVLSSQCLHRNEGSTYSIPLFIPIYICFFFNV
;
A
#
# COMPACT_ATOMS: atom_id res chain seq x y z
N MET A 1 26.72 32.01 -20.81
CA MET A 1 26.01 30.71 -20.78
C MET A 1 24.58 30.95 -20.32
N SER A 2 23.63 30.18 -20.84
CA SER A 2 22.26 30.15 -20.29
C SER A 2 22.18 29.11 -19.18
N VAL A 3 21.52 29.43 -18.07
CA VAL A 3 21.54 28.61 -16.84
C VAL A 3 20.11 28.36 -16.35
N HIS A 4 19.86 27.13 -15.92
CA HIS A 4 18.66 26.72 -15.19
C HIS A 4 19.03 26.60 -13.71
N VAL A 5 18.25 27.21 -12.82
CA VAL A 5 18.47 27.18 -11.37
C VAL A 5 17.28 26.48 -10.72
N VAL A 6 17.52 25.49 -9.84
CA VAL A 6 16.46 24.67 -9.22
C VAL A 6 16.73 24.52 -7.73
N CYS A 7 16.17 25.42 -6.93
CA CYS A 7 16.28 25.37 -5.47
C CYS A 7 15.10 24.60 -4.88
N HIS A 8 15.37 23.72 -3.92
CA HIS A 8 14.36 23.01 -3.15
C HIS A 8 14.50 23.36 -1.65
N ARG A 9 13.38 23.49 -0.93
CA ARG A 9 13.35 23.76 0.52
C ARG A 9 14.10 25.03 0.94
N LEU A 10 13.82 26.14 0.26
CA LEU A 10 14.26 27.47 0.70
C LEU A 10 13.42 27.94 1.91
N LEU A 11 14.08 28.26 3.01
CA LEU A 11 13.47 28.77 4.26
C LEU A 11 13.19 30.30 4.19
N THR A 12 13.01 30.85 3.00
CA THR A 12 12.87 32.29 2.75
C THR A 12 11.42 32.65 2.44
N SER A 13 10.85 33.61 3.16
CA SER A 13 9.45 34.05 2.99
C SER A 13 9.19 34.85 1.71
N THR A 14 10.24 35.41 1.09
CA THR A 14 10.23 36.18 -0.17
C THR A 14 11.34 35.71 -1.10
N VAL A 15 11.20 35.93 -2.41
CA VAL A 15 12.21 35.52 -3.41
C VAL A 15 13.56 36.21 -3.11
N PRO A 16 14.67 35.49 -2.87
CA PRO A 16 15.95 36.12 -2.56
C PRO A 16 16.55 36.86 -3.76
N THR A 17 17.37 37.87 -3.50
CA THR A 17 17.99 38.72 -4.52
C THR A 17 18.86 37.90 -5.48
N LEU A 18 18.43 37.79 -6.74
CA LEU A 18 19.15 37.04 -7.76
C LEU A 18 20.43 37.78 -8.20
N PRO A 19 21.57 37.07 -8.39
CA PRO A 19 22.83 37.70 -8.74
C PRO A 19 22.76 38.39 -10.12
N ILE A 20 23.40 39.55 -10.23
CA ILE A 20 23.48 40.34 -11.48
C ILE A 20 24.90 40.19 -12.04
N THR A 21 25.05 39.52 -13.19
CA THR A 21 26.37 39.26 -13.80
C THR A 21 26.94 40.51 -14.48
N ASN A 22 27.61 41.36 -13.70
CA ASN A 22 28.16 42.64 -14.17
C ASN A 22 29.66 42.78 -13.84
N LEU A 23 30.45 41.74 -14.14
CA LEU A 23 31.91 41.68 -13.94
C LEU A 23 32.62 41.31 -15.25
N LYS A 24 33.63 42.11 -15.64
CA LYS A 24 34.30 42.05 -16.96
C LYS A 24 35.26 40.87 -17.18
N THR A 25 35.24 39.86 -16.30
CA THR A 25 36.30 38.83 -16.20
C THR A 25 35.80 37.38 -16.15
N GLN A 26 34.49 37.14 -16.29
CA GLN A 26 33.91 35.79 -16.45
C GLN A 26 32.85 35.76 -17.55
N PRO A 27 32.62 34.61 -18.21
CA PRO A 27 31.59 34.49 -19.25
C PRO A 27 30.20 34.66 -18.63
N ALA A 28 29.50 35.75 -18.99
CA ALA A 28 28.22 36.12 -18.40
C ALA A 28 27.21 34.96 -18.38
N MET A 29 26.70 34.64 -17.19
CA MET A 29 25.67 33.62 -16.97
C MET A 29 24.30 34.29 -16.88
N SER A 30 23.40 33.97 -17.81
CA SER A 30 22.01 34.44 -17.78
C SER A 30 21.13 33.31 -17.24
N ILE A 31 20.43 33.58 -16.14
CA ILE A 31 19.35 32.70 -15.65
C ILE A 31 18.22 32.79 -16.68
N ILE A 32 17.89 31.67 -17.33
CA ILE A 32 16.76 31.56 -18.27
C ILE A 32 15.58 30.80 -17.68
N ALA A 33 15.83 29.97 -16.66
CA ALA A 33 14.78 29.32 -15.89
C ALA A 33 15.16 29.30 -14.41
N LEU A 34 14.17 29.57 -13.56
CA LEU A 34 14.31 29.53 -12.11
C LEU A 34 13.15 28.74 -11.49
N SER A 35 13.50 27.70 -10.72
CA SER A 35 12.62 26.95 -9.84
C SER A 35 13.04 27.17 -8.39
N MET A 36 12.07 27.43 -7.51
CA MET A 36 12.21 27.60 -6.07
C MET A 36 10.99 26.94 -5.41
N THR A 37 11.11 25.65 -5.06
CA THR A 37 9.96 24.78 -4.76
C THR A 37 10.09 24.06 -3.41
N GLY A 38 8.98 23.67 -2.80
CA GLY A 38 8.99 22.90 -1.55
C GLY A 38 9.46 23.69 -0.33
N GLY A 39 9.25 25.01 -0.28
CA GLY A 39 9.78 25.91 0.75
C GLY A 39 8.76 26.92 1.29
N ASP A 40 9.24 27.92 2.02
CA ASP A 40 8.41 28.81 2.85
C ASP A 40 8.05 30.15 2.18
N LEU A 41 8.16 30.25 0.85
CA LEU A 41 7.77 31.47 0.13
C LEU A 41 6.29 31.78 0.36
N THR A 42 5.98 32.95 0.94
CA THR A 42 4.61 33.40 1.26
C THR A 42 4.12 34.52 0.34
N CYS A 43 5.03 35.25 -0.30
CA CYS A 43 4.69 36.19 -1.36
C CYS A 43 5.80 36.38 -2.39
N ILE A 44 5.43 36.87 -3.58
CA ILE A 44 6.39 37.37 -4.58
C ILE A 44 6.34 38.89 -4.57
N GLN A 45 7.45 39.52 -4.17
CA GLN A 45 7.57 40.96 -3.99
C GLN A 45 7.73 41.73 -5.32
N GLN A 46 7.64 43.05 -5.26
CA GLN A 46 7.78 43.96 -6.40
C GLN A 46 9.17 43.87 -7.08
N ASP A 47 9.20 44.01 -8.41
CA ASP A 47 10.40 44.15 -9.25
C ASP A 47 11.42 42.99 -9.12
N ALA A 48 11.01 41.83 -8.57
CA ALA A 48 11.89 40.73 -8.13
C ALA A 48 12.79 40.11 -9.22
N PHE A 49 12.42 40.26 -10.49
CA PHE A 49 13.14 39.71 -11.66
C PHE A 49 13.61 40.79 -12.65
N ARG A 50 13.53 42.07 -12.27
CA ARG A 50 13.63 43.23 -13.18
C ARG A 50 14.95 43.37 -13.96
N MET A 51 16.01 42.67 -13.54
CA MET A 51 17.34 42.70 -14.18
C MET A 51 17.69 41.39 -14.90
N HIS A 52 16.75 40.46 -15.07
CA HIS A 52 17.00 39.09 -15.51
C HIS A 52 16.15 38.70 -16.73
N ASN A 53 16.70 37.90 -17.65
CA ASN A 53 16.01 37.44 -18.87
C ASN A 53 15.40 36.05 -18.66
N ILE A 54 14.48 35.91 -17.70
CA ILE A 54 13.89 34.62 -17.33
C ILE A 54 12.71 34.27 -18.24
N GLU A 55 12.75 33.09 -18.85
CA GLU A 55 11.71 32.54 -19.73
C GLU A 55 10.80 31.54 -19.02
N THR A 56 11.20 31.00 -17.86
CA THR A 56 10.40 30.06 -17.06
C THR A 56 10.60 30.31 -15.57
N LEU A 57 9.50 30.57 -14.86
CA LEU A 57 9.43 30.71 -13.40
C LEU A 57 8.61 29.59 -12.78
N ASP A 58 9.12 29.01 -11.71
CA ASP A 58 8.50 27.88 -11.02
C ASP A 58 8.59 28.02 -9.50
N PHE A 59 7.43 28.18 -8.86
CA PHE A 59 7.29 28.40 -7.42
C PHE A 59 6.29 27.43 -6.80
N SER A 60 6.14 26.23 -7.36
CA SER A 60 5.17 25.27 -6.80
C SER A 60 5.56 24.72 -5.43
N ASP A 61 4.54 24.26 -4.70
CA ASP A 61 4.71 23.57 -3.42
C ASP A 61 5.36 24.52 -2.38
N ASN A 62 4.89 25.77 -2.34
CA ASN A 62 5.25 26.78 -1.32
C ASN A 62 3.98 27.27 -0.59
N GLN A 63 4.09 28.35 0.18
CA GLN A 63 3.01 28.92 0.99
C GLN A 63 2.41 30.22 0.39
N ILE A 64 2.58 30.48 -0.91
CA ILE A 64 2.34 31.80 -1.53
C ILE A 64 0.85 32.17 -1.43
N GLN A 65 0.55 33.22 -0.67
CA GLN A 65 -0.79 33.79 -0.49
C GLN A 65 -1.03 34.99 -1.42
N THR A 66 0.04 35.73 -1.78
CA THR A 66 -0.07 36.96 -2.58
C THR A 66 1.08 37.10 -3.59
N VAL A 67 0.77 37.74 -4.72
CA VAL A 67 1.74 38.13 -5.76
C VAL A 67 1.58 39.64 -5.99
N ASN A 68 2.67 40.40 -5.88
CA ASN A 68 2.63 41.84 -6.09
C ASN A 68 2.30 42.18 -7.56
N VAL A 69 1.51 43.24 -7.79
CA VAL A 69 1.14 43.71 -9.15
C VAL A 69 2.35 43.99 -10.05
N ASN A 70 3.50 44.37 -9.48
CA ASN A 70 4.74 44.62 -10.21
C ASN A 70 5.78 43.49 -10.06
N ALA A 71 5.38 42.28 -9.64
CA ALA A 71 6.31 41.17 -9.36
C ALA A 71 7.14 40.74 -10.58
N PHE A 72 6.49 40.55 -11.73
CA PHE A 72 7.10 40.04 -12.97
C PHE A 72 7.60 41.14 -13.91
N ARG A 73 7.73 42.37 -13.42
CA ARG A 73 8.18 43.53 -14.18
C ARG A 73 9.59 43.31 -14.74
N GLY A 74 9.80 43.61 -16.02
CA GLY A 74 11.01 43.31 -16.78
C GLY A 74 10.94 41.99 -17.57
N LEU A 75 9.95 41.13 -17.31
CA LEU A 75 9.74 39.86 -18.01
C LEU A 75 8.61 39.89 -19.07
N GLU A 76 8.01 41.05 -19.34
CA GLU A 76 6.84 41.25 -20.20
C GLU A 76 7.00 40.59 -21.59
N MET A 77 8.21 40.72 -22.13
CA MET A 77 8.61 40.20 -23.45
C MET A 77 9.48 38.94 -23.37
N LYS A 78 9.48 38.22 -22.22
CA LYS A 78 10.37 37.08 -21.95
C LYS A 78 9.69 35.87 -21.31
N LEU A 79 8.82 36.05 -20.31
CA LEU A 79 8.28 34.92 -19.55
C LEU A 79 7.33 34.08 -20.41
N THR A 80 7.65 32.81 -20.62
CA THR A 80 6.84 31.85 -21.38
C THR A 80 6.07 30.87 -20.49
N ARG A 81 6.56 30.60 -19.27
CA ARG A 81 5.95 29.68 -18.32
C ARG A 81 5.98 30.26 -16.90
N LEU A 82 4.85 30.18 -16.20
CA LEU A 82 4.73 30.53 -14.78
C LEU A 82 3.99 29.41 -14.04
N ASN A 83 4.65 28.80 -13.05
CA ASN A 83 4.06 27.78 -12.19
C ASN A 83 3.88 28.29 -10.75
N LEU A 84 2.64 28.32 -10.29
CA LEU A 84 2.19 28.70 -8.94
C LEU A 84 1.30 27.60 -8.34
N LYS A 85 1.42 26.35 -8.81
CA LYS A 85 0.73 25.16 -8.30
C LYS A 85 1.00 24.93 -6.81
N HIS A 86 0.09 24.31 -6.07
CA HIS A 86 0.31 23.91 -4.67
C HIS A 86 0.79 25.09 -3.80
N ASN A 87 -0.07 26.08 -3.65
CA ASN A 87 0.17 27.32 -2.90
C ASN A 87 -1.16 27.78 -2.26
N ASN A 88 -1.15 28.92 -1.56
CA ASN A 88 -2.31 29.41 -0.79
C ASN A 88 -3.07 30.55 -1.49
N LEU A 89 -3.04 30.64 -2.81
CA LEU A 89 -3.72 31.72 -3.55
C LEU A 89 -5.24 31.57 -3.46
N SER A 90 -5.94 32.58 -2.95
CA SER A 90 -7.41 32.64 -2.87
C SER A 90 -8.09 33.21 -4.12
N THR A 91 -7.31 33.86 -5.00
CA THR A 91 -7.77 34.48 -6.25
C THR A 91 -6.67 34.42 -7.32
N ILE A 92 -7.06 34.46 -8.61
CA ILE A 92 -6.10 34.59 -9.71
C ILE A 92 -5.46 36.00 -9.67
N PRO A 93 -4.13 36.15 -9.64
CA PRO A 93 -3.46 37.45 -9.53
C PRO A 93 -3.38 38.19 -10.88
N THR A 94 -4.52 38.42 -11.55
CA THR A 94 -4.54 38.85 -12.96
C THR A 94 -3.81 40.16 -13.24
N TRP A 95 -3.85 41.14 -12.33
CA TRP A 95 -3.09 42.38 -12.48
C TRP A 95 -1.58 42.17 -12.53
N ALA A 96 -1.03 41.20 -11.80
CA ALA A 96 0.40 40.86 -11.86
C ALA A 96 0.79 40.18 -13.19
N LEU A 97 -0.19 39.66 -13.94
CA LEU A 97 0.01 39.01 -15.24
C LEU A 97 -0.13 39.97 -16.43
N THR A 98 -0.42 41.25 -16.17
CA THR A 98 -0.62 42.27 -17.21
C THR A 98 0.64 42.45 -18.04
N TYR A 99 0.49 42.52 -19.37
CA TYR A 99 1.56 42.69 -20.35
C TYR A 99 2.58 41.53 -20.43
N LEU A 100 2.34 40.37 -19.80
CA LEU A 100 3.14 39.16 -20.01
C LEU A 100 2.84 38.52 -21.38
N HIS A 101 3.12 39.25 -22.46
CA HIS A 101 2.68 38.94 -23.82
C HIS A 101 3.23 37.62 -24.36
N GLN A 102 4.35 37.12 -23.82
CA GLN A 102 4.96 35.84 -24.22
C GLN A 102 4.50 34.64 -23.37
N LEU A 103 3.66 34.84 -22.35
CA LEU A 103 3.26 33.76 -21.44
C LEU A 103 2.37 32.74 -22.16
N GLN A 104 2.83 31.49 -22.23
CA GLN A 104 2.17 30.38 -22.92
C GLN A 104 1.49 29.40 -21.96
N ILE A 105 2.08 29.18 -20.79
CA ILE A 105 1.59 28.23 -19.77
C ILE A 105 1.50 28.95 -18.42
N LEU A 106 0.32 28.88 -17.79
CA LEU A 106 0.06 29.33 -16.43
C LEU A 106 -0.53 28.18 -15.61
N ARG A 107 0.12 27.84 -14.50
CA ARG A 107 -0.37 26.83 -13.53
C ARG A 107 -0.75 27.48 -12.20
N LEU A 108 -1.97 27.22 -11.77
CA LEU A 108 -2.58 27.68 -10.51
C LEU A 108 -3.32 26.52 -9.81
N ASP A 109 -3.05 25.28 -10.23
CA ASP A 109 -3.70 24.08 -9.72
C ASP A 109 -3.28 23.74 -8.27
N GLY A 110 -4.22 23.23 -7.46
CA GLY A 110 -4.00 22.98 -6.03
C GLY A 110 -3.78 24.24 -5.21
N ASN A 111 -4.61 25.27 -5.43
CA ASN A 111 -4.64 26.49 -4.62
C ASN A 111 -5.96 26.58 -3.83
N HIS A 112 -6.33 27.76 -3.35
CA HIS A 112 -7.59 28.00 -2.64
C HIS A 112 -8.50 28.95 -3.42
N ILE A 113 -8.38 28.97 -4.75
CA ILE A 113 -9.13 29.88 -5.62
C ILE A 113 -10.62 29.55 -5.54
N SER A 114 -11.39 30.40 -4.88
CA SER A 114 -12.83 30.23 -4.66
C SER A 114 -13.69 31.15 -5.54
N TYR A 115 -13.07 32.07 -6.28
CA TYR A 115 -13.76 33.06 -7.11
C TYR A 115 -12.95 33.41 -8.37
N ILE A 116 -13.67 33.56 -9.49
CA ILE A 116 -13.17 34.13 -10.74
C ILE A 116 -14.09 35.28 -11.12
N ARG A 117 -13.53 36.44 -11.44
CA ARG A 117 -14.30 37.62 -11.86
C ARG A 117 -14.68 37.52 -13.34
N GLY A 118 -15.88 37.99 -13.71
CA GLY A 118 -16.18 38.26 -15.13
C GLY A 118 -15.19 39.27 -15.70
N ASN A 119 -14.77 39.10 -16.96
CA ASN A 119 -13.74 39.91 -17.63
C ASN A 119 -12.35 39.90 -16.94
N ALA A 120 -12.03 38.94 -16.06
CA ALA A 120 -10.80 38.98 -15.24
C ALA A 120 -9.48 39.12 -16.02
N PHE A 121 -9.44 38.65 -17.27
CA PHE A 121 -8.27 38.68 -18.15
C PHE A 121 -8.33 39.77 -19.23
N ASP A 122 -9.41 40.54 -19.33
CA ASP A 122 -9.68 41.45 -20.46
C ASP A 122 -8.61 42.51 -20.70
N GLU A 123 -8.01 42.98 -19.61
CA GLU A 123 -6.97 44.04 -19.61
C GLU A 123 -5.55 43.46 -19.64
N THR A 124 -5.38 42.15 -19.43
CA THR A 124 -4.05 41.53 -19.19
C THR A 124 -3.18 41.40 -20.44
N GLN A 125 -3.77 41.40 -21.63
CA GLN A 125 -3.09 41.26 -22.93
C GLN A 125 -2.21 40.00 -23.06
N LEU A 126 -2.62 38.89 -22.42
CA LEU A 126 -2.02 37.55 -22.49
C LEU A 126 -2.27 36.85 -23.84
N ASN A 127 -1.81 37.50 -24.92
CA ASN A 127 -2.13 37.15 -26.31
C ASN A 127 -1.63 35.77 -26.77
N ASN A 128 -0.66 35.17 -26.05
CA ASN A 128 -0.06 33.87 -26.37
C ASN A 128 -0.35 32.80 -25.30
N LEU A 129 -1.27 33.04 -24.35
CA LEU A 129 -1.59 32.05 -23.32
C LEU A 129 -2.41 30.91 -23.93
N HIS A 130 -1.81 29.72 -24.00
CA HIS A 130 -2.36 28.51 -24.62
C HIS A 130 -2.79 27.46 -23.59
N PHE A 131 -2.20 27.45 -22.38
CA PHE A 131 -2.49 26.46 -21.34
C PHE A 131 -2.77 27.17 -20.01
N LEU A 132 -3.93 26.90 -19.42
CA LEU A 132 -4.33 27.41 -18.10
C LEU A 132 -4.81 26.25 -17.23
N HIS A 133 -4.12 26.02 -16.12
CA HIS A 133 -4.44 24.95 -15.17
C HIS A 133 -4.96 25.52 -13.85
N LEU A 134 -6.17 25.11 -13.46
CA LEU A 134 -6.94 25.59 -12.32
C LEU A 134 -7.55 24.44 -11.50
N ASP A 135 -7.08 23.20 -11.68
CA ASP A 135 -7.57 22.01 -10.99
C ASP A 135 -7.38 22.08 -9.47
N ASN A 136 -8.11 21.26 -8.71
CA ASN A 136 -7.97 21.14 -7.25
C ASN A 136 -8.11 22.49 -6.51
N ASN A 137 -9.04 23.33 -6.96
CA ASN A 137 -9.38 24.62 -6.36
C ASN A 137 -10.81 24.58 -5.79
N GLN A 138 -11.38 25.72 -5.42
CA GLN A 138 -12.70 25.80 -4.76
C GLN A 138 -13.76 26.51 -5.62
N ILE A 139 -13.56 26.56 -6.96
CA ILE A 139 -14.36 27.34 -7.90
C ILE A 139 -15.81 26.78 -7.99
N PRO A 140 -16.87 27.57 -7.71
CA PRO A 140 -18.26 27.08 -7.65
C PRO A 140 -19.02 27.15 -8.99
N PHE A 141 -18.61 28.04 -9.91
CA PHE A 141 -19.14 28.19 -11.27
C PHE A 141 -18.17 29.04 -12.11
N ILE A 142 -18.35 29.06 -13.43
CA ILE A 142 -17.58 29.95 -14.33
C ILE A 142 -18.51 31.03 -14.92
N PRO A 143 -18.29 32.33 -14.64
CA PRO A 143 -19.14 33.40 -15.14
C PRO A 143 -18.91 33.74 -16.62
N ASN A 144 -19.86 34.47 -17.20
CA ASN A 144 -19.81 35.00 -18.57
C ASN A 144 -18.53 35.85 -18.78
N MET A 145 -17.95 35.75 -19.98
CA MET A 145 -16.69 36.36 -20.40
C MET A 145 -15.43 35.99 -19.59
N ALA A 146 -15.49 35.11 -18.56
CA ALA A 146 -14.37 34.81 -17.66
C ALA A 146 -13.03 34.53 -18.39
N PHE A 147 -13.06 33.77 -19.47
CA PHE A 147 -11.89 33.40 -20.27
C PHE A 147 -12.00 33.82 -21.74
N ALA A 148 -13.06 34.54 -22.15
CA ALA A 148 -13.50 34.64 -23.55
C ALA A 148 -12.48 35.31 -24.51
N LYS A 149 -11.68 36.24 -24.01
CA LYS A 149 -10.64 36.94 -24.79
C LYS A 149 -9.28 36.21 -24.86
N LEU A 150 -9.08 35.15 -24.08
CA LEU A 150 -7.85 34.37 -24.11
C LEU A 150 -7.74 33.49 -25.36
N ARG A 151 -6.53 33.02 -25.68
CA ARG A 151 -6.26 32.09 -26.79
C ARG A 151 -5.92 30.67 -26.32
N LEU A 152 -6.57 30.22 -25.24
CA LEU A 152 -6.37 28.90 -24.67
C LEU A 152 -6.62 27.79 -25.70
N ILE A 153 -5.71 26.82 -25.74
CA ILE A 153 -5.86 25.52 -26.38
C ILE A 153 -6.35 24.50 -25.34
N VAL A 154 -5.84 24.60 -24.11
CA VAL A 154 -6.17 23.71 -22.98
C VAL A 154 -6.60 24.53 -21.77
N LEU A 155 -7.72 24.13 -21.16
CA LEU A 155 -8.20 24.65 -19.88
C LEU A 155 -8.58 23.47 -18.97
N THR A 156 -7.93 23.36 -17.82
CA THR A 156 -8.18 22.28 -16.85
C THR A 156 -8.76 22.86 -15.56
N LEU A 157 -9.92 22.33 -15.14
CA LEU A 157 -10.77 22.81 -14.06
C LEU A 157 -11.25 21.66 -13.16
N SER A 158 -10.49 20.56 -13.13
CA SER A 158 -10.86 19.31 -12.45
C SER A 158 -10.86 19.45 -10.92
N ASN A 159 -11.55 18.57 -10.20
CA ASN A 159 -11.60 18.55 -8.73
C ASN A 159 -11.95 19.92 -8.11
N ASN A 160 -12.91 20.63 -8.70
CA ASN A 160 -13.43 21.91 -8.20
C ASN A 160 -14.87 21.71 -7.66
N ARG A 161 -15.64 22.78 -7.50
CA ARG A 161 -17.05 22.75 -7.05
C ARG A 161 -18.01 23.24 -8.14
N ILE A 162 -17.61 23.15 -9.42
CA ILE A 162 -18.31 23.78 -10.53
C ILE A 162 -19.68 23.13 -10.73
N THR A 163 -20.74 23.91 -10.49
CA THR A 163 -22.13 23.51 -10.69
C THR A 163 -22.63 23.78 -12.10
N HIS A 164 -22.10 24.83 -12.75
CA HIS A 164 -22.45 25.24 -14.12
C HIS A 164 -21.39 26.16 -14.74
N LEU A 165 -21.46 26.34 -16.06
CA LEU A 165 -20.70 27.35 -16.81
C LEU A 165 -21.69 28.28 -17.51
N GLU A 166 -21.54 29.59 -17.36
CA GLU A 166 -22.39 30.56 -18.05
C GLU A 166 -22.10 30.62 -19.56
N LYS A 167 -23.07 31.13 -20.34
CA LYS A 167 -22.88 31.40 -21.78
C LYS A 167 -21.70 32.33 -22.02
N LEU A 168 -20.98 32.12 -23.12
CA LEU A 168 -19.80 32.92 -23.53
C LEU A 168 -18.65 32.98 -22.49
N SER A 169 -18.60 32.07 -21.52
CA SER A 169 -17.51 31.99 -20.53
C SER A 169 -16.16 31.52 -21.11
N LEU A 170 -16.20 30.66 -22.13
CA LEU A 170 -15.05 29.97 -22.73
C LEU A 170 -14.51 30.66 -24.01
N PRO A 171 -13.19 30.64 -24.28
CA PRO A 171 -12.59 31.19 -25.50
C PRO A 171 -12.89 30.33 -26.73
N GLN A 172 -12.82 30.92 -27.93
CA GLN A 172 -13.14 30.21 -29.18
C GLN A 172 -12.05 29.24 -29.67
N SER A 173 -10.82 29.37 -29.17
CA SER A 173 -9.65 28.56 -29.55
C SER A 173 -9.51 27.23 -28.80
N ILE A 174 -10.36 26.96 -27.81
CA ILE A 174 -10.20 25.82 -26.90
C ILE A 174 -10.34 24.49 -27.64
N SER A 175 -9.36 23.61 -27.46
CA SER A 175 -9.28 22.27 -28.03
C SER A 175 -9.53 21.19 -26.98
N ILE A 176 -9.05 21.40 -25.76
CA ILE A 176 -9.23 20.49 -24.61
C ILE A 176 -9.86 21.26 -23.45
N LEU A 177 -10.97 20.73 -22.93
CA LEU A 177 -11.63 21.22 -21.72
C LEU A 177 -11.80 20.07 -20.73
N GLU A 178 -11.17 20.17 -19.56
CA GLU A 178 -11.25 19.18 -18.49
C GLU A 178 -12.07 19.74 -17.32
N LEU A 179 -13.23 19.12 -17.04
CA LEU A 179 -14.18 19.47 -15.99
C LEU A 179 -14.43 18.29 -15.03
N LYS A 180 -13.49 17.35 -14.95
CA LYS A 180 -13.58 16.12 -14.17
C LYS A 180 -13.81 16.38 -12.67
N ASN A 181 -14.57 15.51 -12.00
CA ASN A 181 -14.87 15.57 -10.56
C ASN A 181 -15.38 16.94 -10.11
N ASN A 182 -16.45 17.41 -10.76
CA ASN A 182 -17.18 18.64 -10.42
C ASN A 182 -18.63 18.29 -10.07
N LEU A 183 -19.51 19.30 -9.98
CA LEU A 183 -20.89 19.15 -9.55
C LEU A 183 -21.92 19.31 -10.69
N LEU A 184 -21.47 19.32 -11.95
CA LEU A 184 -22.32 19.55 -13.14
C LEU A 184 -23.45 18.52 -13.23
N THR A 185 -24.69 18.99 -13.43
CA THR A 185 -25.88 18.13 -13.61
C THR A 185 -26.25 17.88 -15.07
N GLU A 186 -25.65 18.63 -15.99
CA GLU A 186 -25.86 18.54 -17.44
C GLU A 186 -24.57 18.90 -18.22
N ILE A 187 -24.55 18.61 -19.52
CA ILE A 187 -23.49 19.09 -20.41
C ILE A 187 -23.70 20.60 -20.66
N PRO A 188 -22.68 21.47 -20.50
CA PRO A 188 -22.85 22.93 -20.59
C PRO A 188 -22.94 23.45 -22.06
N TYR A 189 -23.96 22.98 -22.80
CA TYR A 189 -24.13 23.23 -24.24
C TYR A 189 -23.96 24.71 -24.64
N LEU A 190 -24.54 25.65 -23.90
CA LEU A 190 -24.51 27.08 -24.23
C LEU A 190 -23.14 27.76 -24.00
N ALA A 191 -22.28 27.19 -23.14
CA ALA A 191 -20.88 27.62 -23.01
C ALA A 191 -20.01 27.03 -24.13
N LEU A 192 -20.33 25.79 -24.54
CA LEU A 192 -19.67 25.04 -25.61
C LEU A 192 -20.11 25.45 -27.03
N LYS A 193 -21.12 26.33 -27.16
CA LYS A 193 -21.63 26.84 -28.44
C LYS A 193 -20.51 27.49 -29.27
N ASP A 194 -20.48 27.16 -30.56
CA ASP A 194 -19.53 27.64 -31.57
C ASP A 194 -18.02 27.39 -31.29
N LYS A 195 -17.67 26.46 -30.39
CA LYS A 195 -16.27 26.09 -30.07
C LYS A 195 -15.64 25.21 -31.17
N ILE A 196 -15.40 25.80 -32.34
CA ILE A 196 -14.92 25.09 -33.55
C ILE A 196 -13.49 24.53 -33.45
N ALA A 197 -12.74 24.81 -32.38
CA ALA A 197 -11.45 24.18 -32.11
C ALA A 197 -11.55 22.91 -31.23
N LEU A 198 -12.70 22.66 -30.58
CA LEU A 198 -12.82 21.63 -29.55
C LEU A 198 -12.63 20.22 -30.13
N GLN A 199 -11.81 19.42 -29.46
CA GLN A 199 -11.46 18.03 -29.75
C GLN A 199 -11.68 17.10 -28.55
N VAL A 200 -11.50 17.58 -27.32
CA VAL A 200 -11.68 16.78 -26.08
C VAL A 200 -12.54 17.54 -25.08
N LEU A 201 -13.57 16.86 -24.56
CA LEU A 201 -14.41 17.30 -23.46
C LEU A 201 -14.46 16.21 -22.39
N ASP A 202 -13.81 16.45 -21.25
CA ASP A 202 -13.87 15.56 -20.09
C ASP A 202 -14.85 16.08 -19.04
N LEU A 203 -15.85 15.24 -18.73
CA LEU A 203 -16.90 15.46 -17.75
C LEU A 203 -16.98 14.29 -16.74
N GLU A 204 -15.91 13.50 -16.58
CA GLU A 204 -15.87 12.37 -15.65
C GLU A 204 -16.26 12.80 -14.22
N GLY A 205 -16.93 11.94 -13.45
CA GLY A 205 -17.10 12.17 -12.00
C GLY A 205 -18.06 13.29 -11.63
N ASN A 206 -19.00 13.63 -12.52
CA ASN A 206 -19.99 14.69 -12.32
C ASN A 206 -21.38 14.12 -11.93
N ASN A 207 -22.38 14.99 -11.78
CA ASN A 207 -23.75 14.64 -11.40
C ASN A 207 -24.69 14.42 -12.60
N ILE A 208 -24.17 14.27 -13.83
CA ILE A 208 -24.99 14.20 -15.05
C ILE A 208 -25.85 12.94 -15.01
N SER A 209 -27.18 13.10 -15.05
CA SER A 209 -28.14 11.99 -14.83
C SER A 209 -28.95 11.60 -16.07
N PHE A 210 -28.95 12.44 -17.11
CA PHE A 210 -29.56 12.19 -18.41
C PHE A 210 -28.75 12.92 -19.50
N LEU A 211 -28.94 12.51 -20.76
CA LEU A 211 -28.36 13.17 -21.94
C LEU A 211 -29.50 13.64 -22.85
N SER A 212 -29.57 14.94 -23.09
CA SER A 212 -30.63 15.63 -23.85
C SER A 212 -30.05 16.40 -25.05
N ASN A 213 -30.81 16.50 -26.14
CA ASN A 213 -30.45 17.40 -27.25
C ASN A 213 -30.66 18.86 -26.82
N ASN A 214 -29.68 19.73 -27.10
CA ASN A 214 -29.89 21.18 -27.14
C ASN A 214 -30.01 21.65 -28.61
N PRO A 215 -31.18 22.14 -29.06
CA PRO A 215 -31.42 22.47 -30.47
C PRO A 215 -30.65 23.70 -30.98
N GLU A 216 -30.11 24.54 -30.08
CA GLU A 216 -29.25 25.67 -30.46
C GLU A 216 -27.79 25.27 -30.74
N VAL A 217 -27.38 24.05 -30.40
CA VAL A 217 -25.97 23.65 -30.34
C VAL A 217 -25.72 22.38 -31.16
N SER A 218 -24.82 22.49 -32.14
CA SER A 218 -24.55 21.42 -33.10
C SER A 218 -23.05 21.30 -33.37
N PHE A 219 -22.40 20.33 -32.71
CA PHE A 219 -20.98 20.07 -32.83
C PHE A 219 -20.67 19.36 -34.16
N LYS A 220 -20.02 20.09 -35.08
CA LYS A 220 -19.64 19.63 -36.42
C LYS A 220 -18.28 18.91 -36.46
N ASN A 221 -17.47 19.09 -35.41
CA ASN A 221 -16.13 18.53 -35.24
C ASN A 221 -16.16 17.05 -34.87
N GLU A 222 -15.02 16.37 -35.02
CA GLU A 222 -14.76 15.08 -34.37
C GLU A 222 -14.36 15.33 -32.91
N LEU A 223 -15.14 14.82 -31.95
CA LEU A 223 -14.93 15.00 -30.51
C LEU A 223 -14.62 13.68 -29.79
N LYS A 224 -13.67 13.70 -28.86
CA LYS A 224 -13.63 12.77 -27.73
C LYS A 224 -14.47 13.35 -26.60
N VAL A 225 -15.42 12.56 -26.10
CA VAL A 225 -16.26 12.95 -24.95
C VAL A 225 -16.19 11.87 -23.88
N ILE A 226 -15.77 12.27 -22.67
CA ILE A 226 -15.71 11.40 -21.49
C ILE A 226 -16.86 11.79 -20.57
N LEU A 227 -17.79 10.86 -20.36
CA LEU A 227 -18.94 10.95 -19.44
C LEU A 227 -18.87 9.86 -18.37
N ARG A 228 -17.67 9.30 -18.15
CA ARG A 228 -17.38 8.25 -17.18
C ARG A 228 -17.79 8.64 -15.76
N ASN A 229 -18.11 7.68 -14.89
CA ASN A 229 -18.37 7.93 -13.46
C ASN A 229 -19.43 9.03 -13.22
N ASN A 230 -20.54 8.96 -13.95
CA ASN A 230 -21.68 9.87 -13.83
C ASN A 230 -22.95 9.09 -13.38
N LYS A 231 -24.12 9.73 -13.45
CA LYS A 231 -25.39 9.20 -12.92
C LYS A 231 -26.38 8.82 -14.02
N ILE A 232 -25.91 8.66 -15.26
CA ILE A 232 -26.75 8.41 -16.46
C ILE A 232 -27.43 7.05 -16.33
N ARG A 233 -28.77 7.01 -16.47
CA ARG A 233 -29.58 5.78 -16.29
C ARG A 233 -30.10 5.17 -17.60
N SER A 234 -30.32 5.99 -18.62
CA SER A 234 -30.82 5.54 -19.90
C SER A 234 -30.36 6.44 -21.04
N LEU A 235 -30.36 5.91 -22.26
CA LEU A 235 -30.01 6.63 -23.47
C LEU A 235 -31.21 6.68 -24.43
N SER A 236 -31.56 7.88 -24.88
CA SER A 236 -32.73 8.16 -25.73
C SER A 236 -32.35 8.35 -27.21
N PRO A 237 -33.32 8.43 -28.16
CA PRO A 237 -33.03 8.75 -29.56
C PRO A 237 -32.25 10.06 -29.75
N THR A 238 -32.45 11.04 -28.86
CA THR A 238 -31.94 12.41 -29.01
C THR A 238 -30.67 12.68 -28.19
N SER A 239 -30.25 11.73 -27.34
CA SER A 239 -29.14 11.90 -26.38
C SER A 239 -27.79 12.30 -27.00
N PHE A 240 -27.57 11.99 -28.28
CA PHE A 240 -26.36 12.39 -29.02
C PHE A 240 -26.65 13.31 -30.22
N GLU A 241 -27.87 13.82 -30.37
CA GLU A 241 -28.29 14.53 -31.57
C GLU A 241 -27.54 15.86 -31.79
N SER A 242 -27.10 16.53 -30.72
CA SER A 242 -26.24 17.73 -30.80
C SER A 242 -24.82 17.43 -31.32
N PHE A 243 -24.39 16.17 -31.37
CA PHE A 243 -23.02 15.77 -31.73
C PHE A 243 -22.98 15.02 -33.06
N LYS A 244 -22.34 15.59 -34.09
CA LYS A 244 -22.36 14.98 -35.44
C LYS A 244 -21.21 14.00 -35.72
N LYS A 245 -20.08 14.12 -34.99
CA LYS A 245 -18.97 13.16 -35.07
C LYS A 245 -18.32 12.98 -33.69
N PHE A 246 -18.07 11.73 -33.33
CA PHE A 246 -17.23 11.37 -32.20
C PHE A 246 -16.01 10.60 -32.71
N THR A 247 -14.84 10.86 -32.13
CA THR A 247 -13.67 9.99 -32.22
C THR A 247 -13.84 8.82 -31.26
N GLU A 248 -14.20 9.15 -30.02
CA GLU A 248 -14.26 8.26 -28.87
C GLU A 248 -15.37 8.76 -27.94
N LEU A 249 -16.16 7.83 -27.41
CA LEU A 249 -17.26 8.11 -26.50
C LEU A 249 -17.16 7.15 -25.32
N ASP A 250 -16.84 7.68 -24.14
CA ASP A 250 -16.76 6.92 -22.89
C ASP A 250 -17.99 7.25 -22.02
N LEU A 251 -18.81 6.23 -21.78
CA LEU A 251 -20.01 6.23 -20.93
C LEU A 251 -19.85 5.24 -19.76
N SER A 252 -18.63 4.81 -19.46
CA SER A 252 -18.35 3.78 -18.46
C SER A 252 -18.66 4.22 -17.02
N TYR A 253 -18.81 3.29 -16.08
CA TYR A 253 -19.10 3.60 -14.67
C TYR A 253 -20.34 4.50 -14.51
N ASN A 254 -21.41 4.20 -15.24
CA ASN A 254 -22.70 4.87 -15.11
C ASN A 254 -23.74 3.86 -14.59
N LYS A 255 -25.04 4.18 -14.68
CA LYS A 255 -26.13 3.29 -14.27
C LYS A 255 -27.04 2.94 -15.45
N ILE A 256 -26.47 2.85 -16.66
CA ILE A 256 -27.20 2.65 -17.92
C ILE A 256 -27.73 1.21 -17.98
N SER A 257 -29.06 1.07 -17.87
CA SER A 257 -29.78 -0.21 -18.05
C SER A 257 -30.61 -0.26 -19.33
N ASP A 258 -31.15 0.89 -19.77
CA ASP A 258 -31.97 1.02 -20.97
C ASP A 258 -31.28 1.86 -22.05
N ILE A 259 -31.25 1.33 -23.27
CA ILE A 259 -30.68 1.99 -24.44
C ILE A 259 -31.72 1.89 -25.55
N HIS A 260 -32.30 3.04 -25.93
CA HIS A 260 -33.30 3.05 -26.98
C HIS A 260 -32.70 2.56 -28.32
N PRO A 261 -33.42 1.75 -29.12
CA PRO A 261 -32.94 1.22 -30.41
C PRO A 261 -32.37 2.23 -31.40
N LYS A 262 -32.77 3.50 -31.29
CA LYS A 262 -32.36 4.61 -32.16
C LYS A 262 -31.26 5.52 -31.59
N THR A 263 -30.79 5.27 -30.37
CA THR A 263 -29.80 6.13 -29.67
C THR A 263 -28.57 6.46 -30.52
N PHE A 264 -28.07 5.47 -31.27
CA PHE A 264 -26.88 5.64 -32.11
C PHE A 264 -27.20 5.93 -33.59
N GLU A 265 -28.45 6.24 -33.96
CA GLU A 265 -28.78 6.62 -35.35
C GLU A 265 -28.14 7.95 -35.77
N SER A 266 -28.02 8.91 -34.84
CA SER A 266 -27.47 10.25 -35.10
C SER A 266 -25.94 10.27 -35.29
N ILE A 267 -25.24 9.22 -34.87
CA ILE A 267 -23.77 9.15 -34.84
C ILE A 267 -23.25 8.02 -35.73
N SER A 268 -22.13 8.27 -36.41
CA SER A 268 -21.60 7.34 -37.43
C SER A 268 -20.08 7.24 -37.48
N HIS A 269 -19.35 8.16 -36.85
CA HIS A 269 -17.89 8.27 -36.97
C HIS A 269 -17.11 7.65 -35.80
N VAL A 270 -17.81 7.18 -34.74
CA VAL A 270 -17.22 6.62 -33.51
C VAL A 270 -16.17 5.54 -33.85
N LYS A 271 -14.94 5.70 -33.37
CA LYS A 271 -13.85 4.72 -33.52
C LYS A 271 -13.69 3.85 -32.28
N SER A 272 -13.94 4.41 -31.09
CA SER A 272 -14.01 3.67 -29.82
C SER A 272 -15.27 4.03 -29.03
N LEU A 273 -15.95 3.03 -28.48
CA LEU A 273 -17.13 3.18 -27.63
C LEU A 273 -16.91 2.37 -26.35
N ASP A 274 -16.95 3.05 -25.20
CA ASP A 274 -16.90 2.42 -23.89
C ASP A 274 -18.26 2.53 -23.18
N LEU A 275 -18.81 1.37 -22.83
CA LEU A 275 -20.06 1.19 -22.08
C LEU A 275 -19.83 0.28 -20.85
N SER A 276 -18.59 0.09 -20.43
CA SER A 276 -18.22 -0.81 -19.32
C SER A 276 -18.72 -0.33 -17.96
N HIS A 277 -18.80 -1.21 -16.97
CA HIS A 277 -19.30 -0.90 -15.61
C HIS A 277 -20.67 -0.18 -15.66
N ASN A 278 -21.64 -0.86 -16.27
CA ASN A 278 -23.03 -0.43 -16.41
C ASN A 278 -23.96 -1.64 -16.19
N THR A 279 -25.27 -1.45 -16.33
CA THR A 279 -26.28 -2.49 -16.04
C THR A 279 -27.00 -2.98 -17.31
N ILE A 280 -26.29 -3.00 -18.44
CA ILE A 280 -26.85 -3.39 -19.75
C ILE A 280 -27.00 -4.92 -19.81
N ALA A 281 -28.22 -5.39 -20.07
CA ALA A 281 -28.54 -6.82 -20.21
C ALA A 281 -28.67 -7.28 -21.66
N TYR A 282 -29.07 -6.38 -22.56
CA TYR A 282 -29.33 -6.68 -23.98
C TYR A 282 -28.96 -5.50 -24.86
N MET A 283 -28.43 -5.79 -26.05
CA MET A 283 -28.33 -4.82 -27.16
C MET A 283 -28.72 -5.56 -28.44
N LYS A 284 -29.86 -5.17 -29.02
CA LYS A 284 -30.51 -5.89 -30.12
C LYS A 284 -29.89 -5.54 -31.48
N ARG A 285 -30.10 -6.43 -32.45
CA ARG A 285 -29.66 -6.23 -33.84
C ARG A 285 -30.12 -4.90 -34.43
N GLY A 286 -29.27 -4.23 -35.20
CA GLY A 286 -29.52 -2.94 -35.83
C GLY A 286 -29.07 -1.71 -35.03
N MET A 287 -28.85 -1.84 -33.72
CA MET A 287 -28.41 -0.72 -32.85
C MET A 287 -27.08 -0.10 -33.26
N PHE A 288 -26.15 -0.87 -33.85
CA PHE A 288 -24.83 -0.39 -34.26
C PHE A 288 -24.70 -0.23 -35.78
N LYS A 289 -25.80 -0.31 -36.54
CA LYS A 289 -25.83 -0.21 -38.01
C LYS A 289 -25.09 1.03 -38.57
N ASN A 290 -25.19 2.18 -37.91
CA ASN A 290 -24.52 3.41 -38.33
C ASN A 290 -23.06 3.50 -37.85
N LEU A 291 -22.69 2.76 -36.80
CA LEU A 291 -21.31 2.67 -36.29
C LEU A 291 -20.45 1.62 -37.04
N ALA A 292 -21.09 0.62 -37.64
CA ALA A 292 -20.47 -0.59 -38.20
C ALA A 292 -19.25 -0.40 -39.11
N LYS A 293 -19.16 0.72 -39.82
CA LYS A 293 -18.02 1.05 -40.72
C LYS A 293 -16.82 1.63 -39.97
N ASN A 294 -17.04 2.35 -38.87
CA ASN A 294 -16.01 3.16 -38.19
C ASN A 294 -15.57 2.58 -36.85
N LEU A 295 -16.44 1.90 -36.11
CA LEU A 295 -16.11 1.36 -34.79
C LEU A 295 -14.99 0.31 -34.89
N ARG A 296 -13.88 0.58 -34.21
CA ARG A 296 -12.68 -0.27 -34.12
C ARG A 296 -12.50 -0.90 -32.75
N GLN A 297 -12.99 -0.25 -31.69
CA GLN A 297 -12.88 -0.72 -30.31
C GLN A 297 -14.25 -0.70 -29.61
N LEU A 298 -14.64 -1.88 -29.13
CA LEU A 298 -15.79 -2.28 -28.31
C LEU A 298 -15.48 -2.50 -26.83
N ASN A 299 -15.87 -1.66 -25.85
CA ASN A 299 -15.81 -2.07 -24.44
C ASN A 299 -17.20 -2.21 -23.80
N LEU A 300 -17.48 -3.42 -23.29
CA LEU A 300 -18.72 -3.86 -22.62
C LEU A 300 -18.41 -4.64 -21.34
N GLU A 301 -17.20 -4.49 -20.77
CA GLU A 301 -16.76 -5.09 -19.51
C GLU A 301 -17.69 -4.72 -18.33
N GLU A 302 -17.80 -5.60 -17.33
CA GLU A 302 -18.62 -5.38 -16.12
C GLU A 302 -20.04 -4.89 -16.45
N ASN A 303 -20.78 -5.74 -17.14
CA ASN A 303 -22.19 -5.59 -17.48
C ASN A 303 -22.93 -6.91 -17.19
N ILE A 304 -24.22 -7.00 -17.52
CA ILE A 304 -25.05 -8.17 -17.18
C ILE A 304 -25.47 -8.99 -18.41
N PHE A 305 -24.65 -9.03 -19.46
CA PHE A 305 -24.89 -9.84 -20.65
C PHE A 305 -24.80 -11.35 -20.35
N HIS A 306 -25.88 -12.09 -20.58
CA HIS A 306 -25.93 -13.55 -20.40
C HIS A 306 -25.47 -14.36 -21.64
N ALA A 307 -25.39 -13.68 -22.78
CA ALA A 307 -24.89 -14.15 -24.07
C ALA A 307 -24.34 -12.93 -24.85
N LEU A 308 -23.61 -13.16 -25.94
CA LEU A 308 -23.12 -12.08 -26.80
C LEU A 308 -24.28 -11.21 -27.35
N PRO A 309 -24.22 -9.87 -27.22
CA PRO A 309 -25.27 -8.98 -27.73
C PRO A 309 -25.40 -9.01 -29.26
N GLU A 310 -26.62 -9.15 -29.76
CA GLU A 310 -26.94 -9.24 -31.19
C GLU A 310 -26.48 -8.03 -32.02
N ALA A 311 -26.38 -6.86 -31.39
CA ALA A 311 -25.87 -5.63 -32.01
C ALA A 311 -24.44 -5.79 -32.57
N LEU A 312 -23.64 -6.72 -32.04
CA LEU A 312 -22.33 -7.07 -32.60
C LEU A 312 -22.42 -7.55 -34.06
N SER A 313 -23.55 -8.17 -34.45
CA SER A 313 -23.77 -8.66 -35.82
C SER A 313 -23.98 -7.56 -36.87
N ASP A 314 -24.03 -6.30 -36.46
CA ASP A 314 -23.97 -5.14 -37.37
C ASP A 314 -22.52 -4.84 -37.79
N LEU A 315 -21.57 -5.04 -36.87
CA LEU A 315 -20.18 -4.58 -36.95
C LEU A 315 -19.34 -5.42 -37.93
N GLN A 316 -18.39 -4.77 -38.62
CA GLN A 316 -17.54 -5.41 -39.64
C GLN A 316 -16.05 -5.10 -39.40
N ASN A 317 -15.72 -3.88 -38.99
CA ASN A 317 -14.34 -3.42 -38.84
C ASN A 317 -13.84 -3.45 -37.37
N LEU A 318 -14.48 -4.22 -36.50
CA LEU A 318 -14.15 -4.26 -35.08
C LEU A 318 -12.82 -5.01 -34.86
N THR A 319 -11.84 -4.35 -34.23
CA THR A 319 -10.50 -4.89 -34.01
C THR A 319 -10.22 -5.29 -32.56
N HIS A 320 -10.90 -4.65 -31.60
CA HIS A 320 -10.79 -4.95 -30.18
C HIS A 320 -12.19 -5.06 -29.60
N LEU A 321 -12.47 -6.16 -28.90
CA LEU A 321 -13.72 -6.36 -28.18
C LEU A 321 -13.42 -6.85 -26.76
N ASN A 322 -13.90 -6.10 -25.77
CA ASN A 322 -13.83 -6.45 -24.37
C ASN A 322 -15.25 -6.72 -23.84
N LEU A 323 -15.42 -7.91 -23.28
CA LEU A 323 -16.65 -8.47 -22.71
C LEU A 323 -16.37 -9.16 -21.36
N ASN A 324 -15.27 -8.76 -20.69
CA ASN A 324 -14.91 -9.25 -19.36
C ASN A 324 -16.02 -9.02 -18.31
N GLY A 325 -15.99 -9.72 -17.18
CA GLY A 325 -16.85 -9.38 -16.03
C GLY A 325 -18.35 -9.49 -16.33
N ASN A 326 -18.74 -10.45 -17.18
CA ASN A 326 -20.10 -10.59 -17.66
C ASN A 326 -20.67 -11.98 -17.29
N LYS A 327 -21.93 -12.20 -17.64
CA LYS A 327 -22.68 -13.43 -17.30
C LYS A 327 -22.72 -14.41 -18.48
N ILE A 328 -21.82 -14.27 -19.47
CA ILE A 328 -21.86 -15.00 -20.75
C ILE A 328 -21.62 -16.49 -20.51
N THR A 329 -22.60 -17.30 -20.88
CA THR A 329 -22.57 -18.77 -20.76
C THR A 329 -22.32 -19.49 -22.08
N ARG A 330 -22.57 -18.81 -23.20
CA ARG A 330 -22.47 -19.31 -24.58
C ARG A 330 -22.13 -18.17 -25.53
N LEU A 331 -21.37 -18.48 -26.58
CA LEU A 331 -21.22 -17.60 -27.73
C LEU A 331 -22.21 -18.02 -28.84
N ASN A 332 -22.67 -17.06 -29.63
CA ASN A 332 -23.55 -17.24 -30.79
C ASN A 332 -22.85 -16.68 -32.06
N ASP A 333 -23.59 -16.63 -33.17
CA ASP A 333 -23.16 -16.10 -34.46
C ASP A 333 -22.97 -14.57 -34.50
N ALA A 334 -23.22 -13.84 -33.41
CA ALA A 334 -23.18 -12.37 -33.42
C ALA A 334 -21.79 -11.78 -33.75
N LEU A 335 -20.71 -12.57 -33.60
CA LEU A 335 -19.35 -12.16 -33.98
C LEU A 335 -18.98 -12.43 -35.44
N GLU A 336 -19.79 -13.16 -36.21
CA GLU A 336 -19.34 -13.75 -37.50
C GLU A 336 -18.73 -12.73 -38.47
N LYS A 337 -19.32 -11.54 -38.57
CA LYS A 337 -18.81 -10.44 -39.42
C LYS A 337 -17.56 -9.74 -38.87
N THR A 338 -17.30 -9.82 -37.57
CA THR A 338 -16.14 -9.18 -36.91
C THR A 338 -14.89 -10.05 -36.96
N LYS A 339 -15.05 -11.39 -37.11
CA LYS A 339 -13.96 -12.38 -37.11
C LYS A 339 -12.74 -11.98 -37.95
N PRO A 340 -12.86 -11.50 -39.21
CA PRO A 340 -11.68 -11.26 -40.05
C PRO A 340 -10.79 -10.12 -39.56
N GLU A 341 -11.35 -9.10 -38.92
CA GLU A 341 -10.61 -7.89 -38.48
C GLU A 341 -10.15 -7.94 -37.02
N LEU A 342 -10.72 -8.83 -36.21
CA LEU A 342 -10.50 -8.89 -34.77
C LEU A 342 -9.05 -9.22 -34.41
N LEU A 343 -8.39 -8.35 -33.65
CA LEU A 343 -7.01 -8.47 -33.17
C LEU A 343 -6.92 -8.93 -31.71
N LYS A 344 -7.87 -8.46 -30.87
CA LYS A 344 -7.99 -8.79 -29.45
C LYS A 344 -9.44 -9.07 -29.09
N LEU A 345 -9.67 -10.20 -28.42
CA LEU A 345 -10.94 -10.58 -27.80
C LEU A 345 -10.68 -10.92 -26.33
N THR A 346 -11.39 -10.28 -25.41
CA THR A 346 -11.33 -10.60 -23.98
C THR A 346 -12.71 -10.93 -23.44
N LEU A 347 -12.79 -12.12 -22.84
CA LEU A 347 -13.97 -12.77 -22.29
C LEU A 347 -13.66 -13.30 -20.88
N ALA A 348 -12.72 -12.67 -20.16
CA ALA A 348 -12.32 -13.07 -18.82
C ALA A 348 -13.48 -12.89 -17.82
N TYR A 349 -13.43 -13.55 -16.65
CA TYR A 349 -14.45 -13.42 -15.60
C TYR A 349 -15.89 -13.62 -16.13
N ASN A 350 -16.09 -14.64 -16.96
CA ASN A 350 -17.38 -15.03 -17.53
C ASN A 350 -17.76 -16.45 -17.10
N ARG A 351 -18.84 -17.00 -17.68
CA ARG A 351 -19.46 -18.26 -17.25
C ARG A 351 -19.35 -19.37 -18.31
N LEU A 352 -18.41 -19.26 -19.25
CA LEU A 352 -18.19 -20.24 -20.32
C LEU A 352 -17.73 -21.58 -19.72
N LYS A 353 -18.48 -22.67 -19.98
CA LYS A 353 -18.14 -24.04 -19.51
C LYS A 353 -17.23 -24.81 -20.47
N PHE A 354 -17.12 -24.33 -21.70
CA PHE A 354 -16.38 -24.94 -22.80
C PHE A 354 -15.66 -23.83 -23.57
N PHE A 355 -14.48 -24.12 -24.10
CA PHE A 355 -13.90 -23.27 -25.14
C PHE A 355 -14.72 -23.52 -26.43
N PRO A 356 -15.23 -22.47 -27.12
CA PRO A 356 -16.07 -22.61 -28.31
C PRO A 356 -15.24 -22.92 -29.58
N PRO A 357 -15.39 -24.11 -30.21
CA PRO A 357 -14.59 -24.49 -31.39
C PRO A 357 -14.73 -23.52 -32.56
N GLU A 358 -15.97 -23.12 -32.86
CA GLU A 358 -16.34 -22.40 -34.08
C GLU A 358 -15.98 -20.90 -34.00
N LEU A 359 -15.49 -20.43 -32.85
CA LEU A 359 -15.07 -19.06 -32.64
C LEU A 359 -13.82 -18.72 -33.46
N LEU A 360 -12.79 -19.57 -33.43
CA LEU A 360 -11.51 -19.31 -34.10
C LEU A 360 -11.57 -19.47 -35.62
N ILE A 361 -12.56 -20.21 -36.13
CA ILE A 361 -12.77 -20.41 -37.57
C ILE A 361 -13.13 -19.06 -38.21
N GLY A 362 -12.23 -18.54 -39.06
CA GLY A 362 -12.35 -17.22 -39.69
C GLY A 362 -11.68 -16.06 -38.94
N MET A 363 -11.15 -16.27 -37.73
CA MET A 363 -10.43 -15.24 -36.97
C MET A 363 -8.97 -15.09 -37.41
N THR A 364 -8.75 -14.81 -38.70
CA THR A 364 -7.43 -14.83 -39.35
C THR A 364 -6.42 -13.84 -38.75
N ARG A 365 -6.87 -12.77 -38.08
CA ARG A 365 -6.02 -11.71 -37.51
C ARG A 365 -5.90 -11.69 -35.98
N LEU A 366 -6.56 -12.61 -35.27
CA LEU A 366 -6.63 -12.60 -33.79
C LEU A 366 -5.28 -12.96 -33.16
N LYS A 367 -4.69 -12.02 -32.42
CA LYS A 367 -3.37 -12.17 -31.77
C LYS A 367 -3.47 -12.45 -30.28
N HIS A 368 -4.51 -11.97 -29.62
CA HIS A 368 -4.71 -12.09 -28.18
C HIS A 368 -6.14 -12.55 -27.88
N LEU A 369 -6.24 -13.67 -27.17
CA LEU A 369 -7.49 -14.23 -26.66
C LEU A 369 -7.38 -14.42 -25.15
N ASP A 370 -8.24 -13.75 -24.39
CA ASP A 370 -8.39 -13.97 -22.96
C ASP A 370 -9.72 -14.66 -22.65
N LEU A 371 -9.62 -15.83 -22.04
CA LEU A 371 -10.71 -16.69 -21.56
C LEU A 371 -10.47 -17.08 -20.09
N SER A 372 -9.67 -16.31 -19.36
CA SER A 372 -9.35 -16.57 -17.96
C SER A 372 -10.57 -16.44 -17.04
N LYS A 373 -10.49 -17.01 -15.84
CA LYS A 373 -11.51 -16.91 -14.77
C LYS A 373 -12.92 -17.29 -15.29
N ASN A 374 -12.97 -18.33 -16.12
CA ASN A 374 -14.19 -18.94 -16.65
C ASN A 374 -14.37 -20.35 -16.05
N ASN A 375 -15.36 -21.11 -16.54
CA ASN A 375 -15.66 -22.46 -16.06
C ASN A 375 -15.20 -23.57 -17.04
N ILE A 376 -14.17 -23.33 -17.86
CA ILE A 376 -13.75 -24.28 -18.91
C ILE A 376 -13.17 -25.54 -18.26
N ILE A 377 -13.85 -26.68 -18.46
CA ILE A 377 -13.54 -27.95 -17.79
C ILE A 377 -12.43 -28.74 -18.50
N GLY A 378 -12.21 -28.49 -19.78
CA GLY A 378 -11.23 -29.22 -20.58
C GLY A 378 -11.05 -28.66 -21.99
N LEU A 379 -9.99 -29.12 -22.64
CA LEU A 379 -9.61 -28.81 -24.02
C LEU A 379 -9.43 -30.14 -24.78
N ASN A 380 -9.61 -30.15 -26.10
CA ASN A 380 -9.33 -31.31 -26.95
C ASN A 380 -8.99 -30.87 -28.40
N ARG A 381 -8.48 -31.78 -29.24
CA ARG A 381 -8.15 -31.45 -30.65
C ARG A 381 -9.35 -30.94 -31.45
N SER A 382 -10.56 -31.41 -31.17
CA SER A 382 -11.79 -30.97 -31.85
C SER A 382 -12.12 -29.49 -31.62
N ILE A 383 -11.50 -28.87 -30.61
CA ILE A 383 -11.69 -27.47 -30.23
C ILE A 383 -10.53 -26.59 -30.72
N LEU A 384 -9.28 -27.05 -30.60
CA LEU A 384 -8.07 -26.21 -30.79
C LEU A 384 -7.05 -26.73 -31.85
N GLY A 385 -7.28 -27.92 -32.40
CA GLY A 385 -6.32 -28.63 -33.26
C GLY A 385 -6.96 -29.37 -34.43
N THR A 386 -8.04 -28.81 -35.00
CA THR A 386 -8.74 -29.33 -36.17
C THR A 386 -8.04 -28.95 -37.48
N ASP A 387 -8.44 -29.60 -38.58
CA ASP A 387 -7.92 -29.38 -39.94
C ASP A 387 -8.41 -28.08 -40.61
N TYR A 388 -8.84 -27.09 -39.81
CA TYR A 388 -9.26 -25.75 -40.25
C TYR A 388 -8.26 -24.70 -39.72
N ASP A 389 -7.92 -23.68 -40.51
CA ASP A 389 -6.82 -22.71 -40.24
C ASP A 389 -7.03 -21.73 -39.05
N GLY A 390 -7.92 -22.07 -38.10
CA GLY A 390 -8.22 -21.28 -36.92
C GLY A 390 -7.05 -21.18 -35.93
N GLY A 391 -6.89 -20.01 -35.30
CA GLY A 391 -5.90 -19.79 -34.25
C GLY A 391 -4.43 -19.66 -34.72
N THR A 392 -4.15 -19.79 -36.02
CA THR A 392 -2.80 -19.70 -36.62
C THR A 392 -2.08 -18.37 -36.38
N SER A 393 -2.83 -17.29 -36.15
CA SER A 393 -2.33 -15.94 -35.85
C SER A 393 -2.22 -15.61 -34.35
N LEU A 394 -2.70 -16.49 -33.46
CA LEU A 394 -2.65 -16.26 -32.01
C LEU A 394 -1.19 -16.21 -31.52
N LYS A 395 -0.90 -15.18 -30.74
CA LYS A 395 0.38 -14.97 -30.05
C LYS A 395 0.26 -15.11 -28.54
N HIS A 396 -0.89 -14.74 -27.99
CA HIS A 396 -1.16 -14.77 -26.56
C HIS A 396 -2.52 -15.44 -26.33
N ILE A 397 -2.52 -16.51 -25.54
CA ILE A 397 -3.74 -17.17 -25.05
C ILE A 397 -3.67 -17.20 -23.52
N ASN A 398 -4.69 -16.64 -22.89
CA ASN A 398 -4.90 -16.72 -21.45
C ASN A 398 -6.11 -17.60 -21.13
N LEU A 399 -5.87 -18.70 -20.43
CA LEU A 399 -6.83 -19.67 -19.92
C LEU A 399 -6.71 -19.82 -18.39
N ALA A 400 -6.04 -18.87 -17.72
CA ALA A 400 -5.84 -18.83 -16.27
C ALA A 400 -7.17 -18.99 -15.50
N GLY A 401 -7.16 -19.56 -14.30
CA GLY A 401 -8.34 -19.51 -13.41
C GLY A 401 -9.55 -20.32 -13.89
N ASN A 402 -9.35 -21.35 -14.72
CA ASN A 402 -10.41 -22.22 -15.24
C ASN A 402 -10.47 -23.56 -14.48
N GLN A 403 -11.23 -24.54 -15.00
CA GLN A 403 -11.44 -25.85 -14.37
C GLN A 403 -10.75 -27.00 -15.14
N ILE A 404 -9.74 -26.70 -15.98
CA ILE A 404 -9.08 -27.67 -16.85
C ILE A 404 -8.33 -28.70 -16.00
N ARG A 405 -8.59 -30.00 -16.21
CA ARG A 405 -7.99 -31.12 -15.44
C ARG A 405 -6.91 -31.91 -16.16
N PHE A 406 -6.93 -31.95 -17.49
CA PHE A 406 -6.00 -32.75 -18.30
C PHE A 406 -5.74 -32.07 -19.65
N ILE A 407 -4.51 -32.16 -20.13
CA ILE A 407 -4.14 -31.81 -21.51
C ILE A 407 -3.54 -33.09 -22.13
N GLY A 408 -4.40 -34.02 -22.51
CA GLY A 408 -4.01 -35.38 -22.93
C GLY A 408 -3.81 -35.59 -24.43
N ASP A 409 -4.07 -34.57 -25.26
CA ASP A 409 -4.06 -34.70 -26.72
C ASP A 409 -2.80 -34.06 -27.32
N THR A 410 -2.04 -34.84 -28.09
CA THR A 410 -0.78 -34.43 -28.73
C THR A 410 -0.98 -33.30 -29.76
N ASN A 411 -2.14 -33.23 -30.42
CA ASN A 411 -2.37 -32.25 -31.49
C ASN A 411 -3.16 -31.02 -31.02
N ILE A 412 -3.36 -30.86 -29.70
CA ILE A 412 -4.26 -29.86 -29.13
C ILE A 412 -3.91 -28.40 -29.47
N PHE A 413 -2.63 -28.09 -29.71
CA PHE A 413 -2.18 -26.75 -30.09
C PHE A 413 -1.54 -26.73 -31.50
N LEU A 414 -1.82 -27.74 -32.34
CA LEU A 414 -1.12 -27.98 -33.61
C LEU A 414 -1.11 -26.75 -34.55
N GLN A 415 -2.23 -26.03 -34.65
CA GLN A 415 -2.35 -24.86 -35.52
C GLN A 415 -1.72 -23.59 -34.92
N MET A 416 -1.42 -23.55 -33.62
CA MET A 416 -1.01 -22.35 -32.87
C MET A 416 0.48 -22.00 -33.09
N THR A 417 0.96 -22.12 -34.33
CA THR A 417 2.37 -21.94 -34.72
C THR A 417 2.93 -20.53 -34.48
N SER A 418 2.08 -19.55 -34.16
CA SER A 418 2.47 -18.17 -33.82
C SER A 418 2.53 -17.89 -32.32
N LEU A 419 2.17 -18.85 -31.46
CA LEU A 419 1.99 -18.65 -30.03
C LEU A 419 3.33 -18.36 -29.33
N THR A 420 3.41 -17.20 -28.69
CA THR A 420 4.55 -16.76 -27.87
C THR A 420 4.19 -16.77 -26.38
N TYR A 421 2.92 -16.68 -26.01
CA TYR A 421 2.46 -16.70 -24.61
C TYR A 421 1.27 -17.65 -24.50
N LEU A 422 1.39 -18.65 -23.63
CA LEU A 422 0.31 -19.52 -23.21
C LEU A 422 0.24 -19.48 -21.69
N ASP A 423 -0.95 -19.21 -21.17
CA ASP A 423 -1.22 -19.21 -19.74
C ASP A 423 -2.40 -20.11 -19.42
N LEU A 424 -2.14 -21.07 -18.56
CA LEU A 424 -2.99 -22.16 -18.08
C LEU A 424 -2.92 -22.20 -16.54
N SER A 425 -2.48 -21.11 -15.90
CA SER A 425 -2.43 -20.91 -14.45
C SER A 425 -3.79 -21.09 -13.77
N TYR A 426 -3.81 -21.20 -12.44
CA TYR A 426 -5.00 -21.32 -11.58
C TYR A 426 -6.09 -22.31 -12.08
N ASN A 427 -5.68 -23.43 -12.67
CA ASN A 427 -6.50 -24.55 -13.14
C ASN A 427 -6.36 -25.78 -12.23
N GLN A 428 -6.82 -26.96 -12.68
CA GLN A 428 -6.82 -28.21 -11.93
C GLN A 428 -5.96 -29.30 -12.57
N ILE A 429 -5.02 -28.94 -13.47
CA ILE A 429 -4.41 -29.90 -14.40
C ILE A 429 -3.51 -30.90 -13.65
N GLU A 430 -3.79 -32.20 -13.75
CA GLU A 430 -3.02 -33.26 -13.07
C GLU A 430 -1.91 -33.86 -13.96
N ALA A 431 -2.11 -33.85 -15.28
CA ALA A 431 -1.11 -34.23 -16.28
C ALA A 431 -1.24 -33.43 -17.59
N ILE A 432 -0.11 -33.24 -18.25
CA ILE A 432 0.03 -32.74 -19.62
C ILE A 432 0.76 -33.83 -20.40
N GLU A 433 0.19 -34.29 -21.51
CA GLU A 433 0.88 -35.14 -22.50
C GLU A 433 2.02 -34.32 -23.09
N PRO A 434 3.32 -34.66 -22.88
CA PRO A 434 4.43 -33.78 -23.23
C PRO A 434 4.46 -33.37 -24.71
N LYS A 435 3.99 -34.21 -25.63
CA LYS A 435 3.96 -33.83 -27.05
C LYS A 435 2.98 -32.68 -27.37
N SER A 436 1.94 -32.49 -26.55
CA SER A 436 0.90 -31.44 -26.76
C SER A 436 1.46 -30.03 -26.88
N ILE A 437 2.46 -29.70 -26.05
CA ILE A 437 3.17 -28.42 -26.04
C ILE A 437 4.44 -28.42 -26.88
N GLY A 438 4.98 -29.60 -27.22
CA GLY A 438 6.27 -29.75 -27.91
C GLY A 438 6.34 -29.13 -29.32
N ASN A 439 5.19 -28.86 -29.94
CA ASN A 439 5.05 -28.22 -31.25
C ASN A 439 5.00 -26.68 -31.20
N LEU A 440 4.99 -26.07 -30.02
CA LEU A 440 4.93 -24.61 -29.84
C LEU A 440 6.30 -23.95 -30.06
N LEU A 441 6.83 -24.04 -31.28
CA LEU A 441 8.23 -23.68 -31.61
C LEU A 441 8.58 -22.20 -31.35
N LYS A 442 7.59 -21.30 -31.34
CA LYS A 442 7.76 -19.86 -31.07
C LYS A 442 7.46 -19.49 -29.61
N LEU A 443 7.17 -20.45 -28.74
CA LEU A 443 6.72 -20.15 -27.39
C LEU A 443 7.81 -19.41 -26.62
N GLU A 444 7.37 -18.40 -25.87
CA GLU A 444 8.17 -17.50 -25.05
C GLU A 444 7.64 -17.48 -23.60
N HIS A 445 6.38 -17.76 -23.30
CA HIS A 445 5.94 -17.91 -21.91
C HIS A 445 4.89 -19.01 -21.82
N LEU A 446 4.94 -19.87 -20.80
CA LEU A 446 4.10 -21.07 -20.69
C LEU A 446 3.55 -21.25 -19.26
N TYR A 447 2.95 -20.21 -18.72
CA TYR A 447 2.41 -20.19 -17.37
C TYR A 447 1.39 -21.31 -17.13
N LEU A 448 1.56 -22.01 -16.03
CA LEU A 448 0.72 -23.07 -15.45
C LEU A 448 0.87 -23.02 -13.92
N GLN A 449 1.65 -22.07 -13.36
CA GLN A 449 1.65 -21.80 -11.93
C GLN A 449 0.20 -21.65 -11.51
N ASN A 450 -0.19 -22.53 -10.65
CA ASN A 450 -1.52 -22.83 -10.19
C ASN A 450 -2.25 -24.00 -10.89
N ASN A 451 -1.81 -25.26 -10.64
CA ASN A 451 -2.38 -26.53 -11.14
C ASN A 451 -2.25 -27.73 -10.16
N LYS A 452 -2.23 -28.99 -10.62
CA LYS A 452 -2.01 -30.20 -9.78
C LYS A 452 -0.94 -31.18 -10.33
N LEU A 453 -0.07 -30.74 -11.24
CA LEU A 453 0.78 -31.64 -12.06
C LEU A 453 1.81 -32.40 -11.21
N ARG A 454 1.98 -33.71 -11.50
CA ARG A 454 2.74 -34.67 -10.65
C ARG A 454 4.12 -35.12 -11.21
N GLN A 455 4.35 -35.00 -12.52
CA GLN A 455 5.57 -35.44 -13.25
C GLN A 455 5.96 -34.38 -14.29
N PHE A 456 7.26 -34.04 -14.47
CA PHE A 456 7.73 -32.88 -15.27
C PHE A 456 7.06 -32.77 -16.65
N PRO A 457 6.69 -31.56 -17.14
CA PRO A 457 5.81 -31.42 -18.32
C PRO A 457 6.59 -31.52 -19.63
N LEU A 458 7.92 -31.35 -19.55
CA LEU A 458 8.82 -31.40 -20.66
C LEU A 458 9.54 -32.73 -20.72
N HIS A 459 10.03 -33.04 -21.91
CA HIS A 459 10.98 -34.11 -22.16
C HIS A 459 12.15 -33.55 -22.96
N ALA A 460 13.32 -34.18 -22.81
CA ALA A 460 14.57 -33.79 -23.47
C ALA A 460 14.45 -33.69 -25.01
N ASN A 461 13.49 -34.41 -25.60
CA ASN A 461 13.27 -34.55 -27.04
C ASN A 461 12.19 -33.59 -27.61
N GLN A 462 11.93 -32.46 -26.96
CA GLN A 462 11.02 -31.41 -27.47
C GLN A 462 11.79 -30.26 -28.15
N ASN A 463 11.11 -29.44 -28.95
CA ASN A 463 11.70 -28.30 -29.66
C ASN A 463 11.17 -26.94 -29.13
N LEU A 464 11.21 -26.74 -27.82
CA LEU A 464 10.81 -25.50 -27.15
C LEU A 464 11.94 -24.45 -27.16
N LEU A 465 12.48 -24.21 -28.35
CA LEU A 465 13.79 -23.58 -28.60
C LEU A 465 13.87 -22.07 -28.30
N ASN A 466 12.74 -21.38 -28.03
CA ASN A 466 12.68 -19.91 -27.91
C ASN A 466 12.36 -19.37 -26.50
N LEU A 467 12.20 -20.24 -25.52
CA LEU A 467 11.30 -20.03 -24.39
C LEU A 467 11.77 -18.95 -23.37
N LYS A 468 10.88 -18.01 -22.96
CA LYS A 468 11.07 -16.70 -22.24
C LYS A 468 10.51 -16.39 -20.78
N GLN A 469 9.79 -17.22 -19.97
CA GLN A 469 9.82 -17.13 -18.46
C GLN A 469 9.34 -18.41 -17.71
N LEU A 470 10.17 -19.09 -16.87
CA LEU A 470 9.83 -20.40 -16.23
C LEU A 470 9.26 -20.30 -14.82
N ASP A 471 8.05 -19.77 -14.72
CA ASP A 471 7.30 -19.90 -13.47
C ASP A 471 6.70 -21.30 -13.35
N LEU A 472 7.46 -22.26 -12.79
CA LEU A 472 6.73 -23.30 -12.09
C LEU A 472 5.97 -22.74 -10.87
N ASN A 473 6.65 -22.40 -9.76
CA ASN A 473 6.17 -22.21 -8.36
C ASN A 473 4.77 -22.77 -7.94
N ASN A 474 4.65 -23.85 -7.12
CA ASN A 474 3.33 -24.43 -6.80
C ASN A 474 3.08 -25.99 -6.49
N ASN A 475 2.70 -26.85 -7.50
CA ASN A 475 2.15 -28.26 -7.50
C ASN A 475 2.85 -29.37 -6.61
N LEU A 476 2.78 -30.64 -7.06
CA LEU A 476 3.00 -31.92 -6.38
C LEU A 476 4.10 -32.74 -7.08
N ILE A 477 5.03 -32.10 -7.80
CA ILE A 477 6.02 -32.75 -8.67
C ILE A 477 7.13 -33.29 -7.78
N LYS A 478 7.43 -34.59 -7.90
CA LYS A 478 8.35 -35.27 -6.97
C LYS A 478 9.82 -35.29 -7.41
N ARG A 479 10.08 -35.03 -8.70
CA ARG A 479 11.41 -35.13 -9.32
C ARG A 479 11.52 -34.16 -10.50
N LEU A 480 12.71 -33.60 -10.70
CA LEU A 480 13.15 -33.05 -11.98
C LEU A 480 13.96 -34.15 -12.69
N PRO A 481 13.63 -34.54 -13.95
CA PRO A 481 14.41 -35.54 -14.68
C PRO A 481 15.83 -35.07 -15.03
N ASP A 482 16.74 -36.02 -15.19
CA ASP A 482 18.05 -35.80 -15.82
C ASP A 482 17.85 -35.10 -17.19
N TYR A 483 18.60 -34.01 -17.45
CA TYR A 483 18.55 -33.25 -18.70
C TYR A 483 17.17 -32.70 -19.11
N ALA A 484 16.24 -32.52 -18.17
CA ALA A 484 14.87 -32.07 -18.46
C ALA A 484 14.75 -30.71 -19.18
N LEU A 485 15.83 -29.93 -19.20
CA LEU A 485 15.94 -28.59 -19.80
C LEU A 485 16.79 -28.59 -21.10
N SER A 486 17.18 -29.75 -21.63
CA SER A 486 17.98 -29.84 -22.86
C SER A 486 17.26 -29.29 -24.10
N SER A 487 15.93 -29.34 -24.08
CA SER A 487 15.03 -28.83 -25.13
C SER A 487 14.83 -27.31 -25.07
N THR A 488 15.31 -26.62 -24.02
CA THR A 488 14.98 -25.21 -23.71
C THR A 488 16.22 -24.34 -23.45
N TYR A 489 17.26 -24.47 -24.27
CA TYR A 489 18.56 -23.75 -24.14
C TYR A 489 18.52 -22.21 -24.03
N ARG A 490 17.37 -21.55 -24.27
CA ARG A 490 17.18 -20.09 -24.06
C ARG A 490 16.55 -19.71 -22.71
N LEU A 491 16.24 -20.70 -21.88
CA LEU A 491 15.69 -20.60 -20.53
C LEU A 491 16.58 -19.77 -19.58
N GLN A 492 16.00 -18.84 -18.81
CA GLN A 492 16.79 -18.01 -17.88
C GLN A 492 16.22 -17.78 -16.47
N TYR A 493 14.93 -18.02 -16.23
CA TYR A 493 14.24 -17.87 -14.94
C TYR A 493 13.56 -19.17 -14.53
N PHE A 494 14.32 -20.19 -14.14
CA PHE A 494 13.75 -21.46 -13.66
C PHE A 494 13.17 -21.29 -12.25
N SER A 495 11.88 -21.56 -12.06
CA SER A 495 11.21 -21.37 -10.77
C SER A 495 10.43 -22.62 -10.40
N ALA A 496 11.00 -23.55 -9.65
CA ALA A 496 10.39 -24.80 -9.20
C ALA A 496 10.11 -24.88 -7.69
N ALA A 497 9.85 -23.74 -7.06
CA ALA A 497 9.56 -23.63 -5.64
C ALA A 497 8.26 -24.35 -5.21
N GLY A 498 8.39 -25.21 -4.20
CA GLY A 498 7.42 -25.80 -3.27
C GLY A 498 6.62 -27.00 -3.77
N ASN A 499 7.07 -27.51 -4.90
CA ASN A 499 6.99 -28.92 -5.24
C ASN A 499 7.29 -29.90 -4.10
N GLN A 500 7.14 -31.18 -4.43
CA GLN A 500 7.59 -32.29 -3.62
C GLN A 500 8.97 -32.82 -4.10
N ILE A 501 9.81 -31.99 -4.74
CA ILE A 501 11.15 -32.39 -5.20
C ILE A 501 11.99 -32.65 -3.95
N TYR A 502 12.59 -33.84 -3.87
CA TYR A 502 13.33 -34.27 -2.68
C TYR A 502 14.84 -34.47 -2.90
N SER A 503 15.32 -34.34 -4.13
CA SER A 503 16.74 -34.50 -4.50
C SER A 503 17.02 -33.83 -5.84
N ILE A 504 18.22 -33.26 -6.02
CA ILE A 504 18.71 -32.73 -7.31
C ILE A 504 20.13 -33.24 -7.55
N ASN A 505 20.49 -33.44 -8.82
CA ASN A 505 21.80 -33.94 -9.26
C ASN A 505 22.43 -33.03 -10.33
N GLU A 506 23.72 -33.26 -10.60
CA GLU A 506 24.56 -32.60 -11.61
C GLU A 506 24.01 -32.58 -13.06
N LYS A 507 22.99 -33.38 -13.39
CA LYS A 507 22.40 -33.47 -14.73
C LYS A 507 21.13 -32.65 -14.91
N VAL A 508 20.51 -32.17 -13.83
CA VAL A 508 19.27 -31.37 -13.91
C VAL A 508 19.57 -29.99 -14.50
N PHE A 509 20.61 -29.32 -14.01
CA PHE A 509 21.07 -28.00 -14.48
C PHE A 509 22.39 -28.09 -15.25
N HIS A 510 22.53 -29.11 -16.09
CA HIS A 510 23.80 -29.42 -16.76
C HIS A 510 24.31 -28.26 -17.63
N MET A 511 25.61 -27.96 -17.52
CA MET A 511 26.27 -26.79 -18.12
C MET A 511 26.20 -26.70 -19.65
N ASN A 512 25.87 -27.79 -20.37
CA ASN A 512 25.69 -27.75 -21.83
C ASN A 512 24.27 -27.29 -22.25
N HIS A 513 23.34 -27.13 -21.31
CA HIS A 513 21.94 -26.83 -21.59
C HIS A 513 21.41 -25.64 -20.78
N SER A 514 21.95 -25.42 -19.58
CA SER A 514 21.49 -24.39 -18.63
C SER A 514 22.27 -23.07 -18.68
N GLN A 515 23.14 -22.85 -19.68
CA GLN A 515 24.04 -21.68 -19.78
C GLN A 515 23.33 -20.32 -19.76
N ALA A 516 22.05 -20.30 -20.15
CA ALA A 516 21.27 -19.08 -20.19
C ALA A 516 20.67 -18.72 -18.81
N LEU A 517 20.63 -19.63 -17.83
CA LEU A 517 20.05 -19.41 -16.49
C LEU A 517 20.63 -18.18 -15.77
N ILE A 518 19.72 -17.34 -15.26
CA ILE A 518 19.95 -16.17 -14.42
C ILE A 518 19.32 -16.35 -13.04
N SER A 519 18.15 -16.99 -12.95
CA SER A 519 17.50 -17.35 -11.69
C SER A 519 17.13 -18.82 -11.66
N VAL A 520 17.37 -19.45 -10.50
CA VAL A 520 16.83 -20.75 -10.11
C VAL A 520 16.15 -20.59 -8.73
N ASP A 521 14.82 -20.69 -8.67
CA ASP A 521 14.08 -20.84 -7.39
C ASP A 521 13.64 -22.31 -7.22
N LEU A 522 13.87 -22.86 -6.03
CA LEU A 522 13.64 -24.24 -5.64
C LEU A 522 13.14 -24.34 -4.19
N SER A 523 12.61 -23.25 -3.64
CA SER A 523 12.24 -23.09 -2.22
C SER A 523 10.97 -23.86 -1.78
N ARG A 524 10.58 -23.98 -0.47
CA ARG A 524 9.56 -24.93 0.15
C ARG A 524 9.57 -26.39 -0.36
N ASN A 525 10.60 -26.83 -1.07
CA ASN A 525 10.69 -28.20 -1.54
C ASN A 525 11.08 -29.15 -0.39
N LYS A 526 11.37 -30.40 -0.71
CA LYS A 526 11.82 -31.42 0.26
C LYS A 526 13.25 -31.86 -0.02
N ILE A 527 14.04 -31.02 -0.71
CA ILE A 527 15.40 -31.35 -1.16
C ILE A 527 16.24 -31.63 0.08
N SER A 528 16.69 -32.88 0.25
CA SER A 528 17.52 -33.28 1.38
C SER A 528 19.01 -33.30 1.06
N THR A 529 19.36 -33.45 -0.22
CA THR A 529 20.75 -33.48 -0.71
C THR A 529 20.93 -32.60 -1.95
N LEU A 530 22.06 -31.92 -1.99
CA LEU A 530 22.65 -31.31 -3.19
C LEU A 530 23.90 -32.11 -3.53
N SER A 531 23.97 -32.71 -4.72
CA SER A 531 25.21 -33.38 -5.14
C SER A 531 26.31 -32.38 -5.48
N ARG A 532 27.56 -32.85 -5.42
CA ARG A 532 28.69 -32.33 -6.19
C ARG A 532 28.23 -31.88 -7.57
N LYS A 533 28.68 -30.68 -7.98
CA LYS A 533 28.38 -30.05 -9.27
C LYS A 533 26.89 -29.83 -9.62
N THR A 534 25.98 -29.77 -8.65
CA THR A 534 24.56 -29.43 -8.93
C THR A 534 24.41 -28.09 -9.66
N PHE A 535 25.19 -27.07 -9.27
CA PHE A 535 25.31 -25.79 -9.97
C PHE A 535 26.77 -25.52 -10.31
N HIS A 536 27.18 -25.91 -11.53
CA HIS A 536 28.57 -25.85 -11.98
C HIS A 536 28.68 -25.11 -13.32
N ALA A 537 29.58 -24.13 -13.40
CA ALA A 537 29.92 -23.41 -14.65
C ALA A 537 28.73 -22.71 -15.35
N LEU A 538 27.71 -22.27 -14.59
CA LEU A 538 26.54 -21.55 -15.11
C LEU A 538 26.82 -20.04 -15.12
N GLU A 539 27.51 -19.57 -16.16
CA GLU A 539 28.12 -18.23 -16.24
C GLU A 539 27.17 -17.06 -15.93
N LYS A 540 25.90 -17.15 -16.34
CA LYS A 540 24.91 -16.06 -16.21
C LYS A 540 24.08 -16.11 -14.92
N LEU A 541 24.24 -17.17 -14.12
CA LEU A 541 23.39 -17.44 -12.96
C LEU A 541 23.66 -16.42 -11.85
N GLN A 542 22.67 -15.58 -11.54
CA GLN A 542 22.75 -14.48 -10.56
C GLN A 542 22.02 -14.81 -9.25
N ILE A 543 20.97 -15.63 -9.30
CA ILE A 543 20.09 -15.93 -8.18
C ILE A 543 19.91 -17.44 -8.06
N ILE A 544 20.21 -18.00 -6.89
CA ILE A 544 19.81 -19.35 -6.49
C ILE A 544 19.05 -19.26 -5.17
N LYS A 545 17.81 -19.75 -5.15
CA LYS A 545 16.99 -19.88 -3.94
C LYS A 545 16.68 -21.35 -3.67
N LEU A 546 17.11 -21.83 -2.52
CA LEU A 546 16.95 -23.20 -2.02
C LEU A 546 16.37 -23.20 -0.60
N ASN A 547 15.85 -22.08 -0.14
CA ASN A 547 15.36 -21.92 1.22
C ASN A 547 14.06 -22.69 1.51
N ASN A 548 13.80 -22.94 2.80
CA ASN A 548 12.69 -23.79 3.24
C ASN A 548 12.76 -25.22 2.65
N ASN A 549 13.95 -25.82 2.59
CA ASN A 549 14.15 -27.21 2.17
C ASN A 549 14.58 -28.09 3.35
N MET A 550 15.08 -29.29 3.07
CA MET A 550 15.53 -30.27 4.06
C MET A 550 17.03 -30.56 3.94
N ILE A 551 17.80 -29.66 3.32
CA ILE A 551 19.21 -29.87 2.98
C ILE A 551 20.00 -30.01 4.28
N SER A 552 20.64 -31.16 4.51
CA SER A 552 21.43 -31.41 5.72
C SER A 552 22.94 -31.23 5.52
N MET A 553 23.40 -31.30 4.27
CA MET A 553 24.80 -31.15 3.88
C MET A 553 24.92 -30.48 2.52
N ILE A 554 25.94 -29.62 2.35
CA ILE A 554 26.34 -29.09 1.04
C ILE A 554 27.62 -29.80 0.60
N ASP A 555 27.53 -30.57 -0.49
CA ASP A 555 28.64 -31.36 -1.06
C ASP A 555 29.71 -30.47 -1.74
N ALA A 556 30.92 -31.01 -1.88
CA ALA A 556 32.06 -30.31 -2.47
C ALA A 556 31.76 -29.91 -3.93
N MET A 557 32.03 -28.64 -4.27
CA MET A 557 31.69 -28.03 -5.56
C MET A 557 30.19 -28.06 -5.94
N ALA A 558 29.26 -28.23 -4.99
CA ALA A 558 27.82 -28.12 -5.26
C ALA A 558 27.44 -26.77 -5.88
N PHE A 559 28.09 -25.68 -5.45
CA PHE A 559 28.08 -24.37 -6.11
C PHE A 559 29.52 -24.03 -6.52
N SER A 560 29.82 -24.06 -7.82
CA SER A 560 31.19 -23.85 -8.29
C SER A 560 31.28 -23.18 -9.66
N MET A 561 32.22 -22.23 -9.77
CA MET A 561 32.48 -21.45 -10.99
C MET A 561 31.22 -20.71 -11.47
N LEU A 562 30.63 -19.89 -10.60
CA LEU A 562 29.42 -19.11 -10.89
C LEU A 562 29.76 -17.61 -10.87
N PRO A 563 30.40 -17.08 -11.93
CA PRO A 563 31.00 -15.73 -11.93
C PRO A 563 29.98 -14.59 -11.80
N SER A 564 28.71 -14.82 -12.15
CA SER A 564 27.64 -13.83 -12.01
C SER A 564 26.81 -13.97 -10.73
N LEU A 565 27.05 -14.98 -9.87
CA LEU A 565 26.17 -15.28 -8.74
C LEU A 565 26.21 -14.13 -7.73
N ARG A 566 25.05 -13.50 -7.47
CA ARG A 566 24.89 -12.37 -6.54
C ARG A 566 24.19 -12.76 -5.25
N LEU A 567 23.22 -13.67 -5.32
CA LEU A 567 22.42 -14.13 -4.20
C LEU A 567 22.37 -15.65 -4.17
N LEU A 568 22.78 -16.21 -3.03
CA LEU A 568 22.58 -17.62 -2.68
C LEU A 568 21.79 -17.69 -1.37
N ASP A 569 20.55 -18.15 -1.46
CA ASP A 569 19.66 -18.32 -0.31
C ASP A 569 19.48 -19.81 0.02
N LEU A 570 20.05 -20.21 1.15
CA LEU A 570 20.01 -21.53 1.76
C LEU A 570 19.34 -21.49 3.14
N SER A 571 18.64 -20.40 3.45
CA SER A 571 17.96 -20.20 4.74
C SER A 571 16.88 -21.25 5.01
N ASN A 572 16.49 -21.43 6.27
CA ASN A 572 15.41 -22.34 6.66
C ASN A 572 15.62 -23.76 6.09
N ASN A 573 16.76 -24.37 6.41
CA ASN A 573 17.12 -25.72 5.99
C ASN A 573 17.57 -26.53 7.23
N ALA A 574 18.19 -27.70 7.01
CA ALA A 574 18.68 -28.56 8.07
C ALA A 574 20.22 -28.64 8.11
N ILE A 575 20.94 -27.69 7.50
CA ILE A 575 22.37 -27.82 7.18
C ILE A 575 23.18 -27.94 8.46
N ILE A 576 23.87 -29.07 8.63
CA ILE A 576 24.82 -29.32 9.73
C ILE A 576 26.25 -29.02 9.26
N GLN A 577 26.57 -29.39 8.01
CA GLN A 577 27.93 -29.31 7.48
C GLN A 577 27.96 -28.75 6.05
N ILE A 578 28.90 -27.84 5.81
CA ILE A 578 29.29 -27.36 4.49
C ILE A 578 30.67 -27.96 4.19
N LEU A 579 30.80 -28.77 3.12
CA LEU A 579 32.08 -29.43 2.82
C LEU A 579 33.12 -28.47 2.21
N PRO A 580 34.42 -28.80 2.29
CA PRO A 580 35.47 -28.11 1.55
C PRO A 580 35.11 -27.90 0.08
N GLN A 581 35.37 -26.70 -0.44
CA GLN A 581 35.07 -26.27 -1.81
C GLN A 581 33.59 -26.32 -2.20
N ALA A 582 32.64 -26.40 -1.26
CA ALA A 582 31.21 -26.35 -1.54
C ALA A 582 30.75 -25.01 -2.17
N LEU A 583 31.44 -23.90 -1.84
CA LEU A 583 31.20 -22.54 -2.34
C LEU A 583 32.49 -22.01 -3.01
N PHE A 584 32.82 -22.54 -4.19
CA PHE A 584 34.12 -22.33 -4.84
C PHE A 584 34.06 -21.41 -6.05
N THR A 585 34.80 -20.29 -6.02
CA THR A 585 34.87 -19.28 -7.10
C THR A 585 33.52 -18.65 -7.40
N LEU A 586 33.10 -17.76 -6.49
CA LEU A 586 31.84 -16.99 -6.54
C LEU A 586 32.14 -15.48 -6.42
N PRO A 587 32.90 -14.88 -7.36
CA PRO A 587 33.50 -13.54 -7.20
C PRO A 587 32.52 -12.36 -7.16
N ALA A 588 31.25 -12.57 -7.54
CA ALA A 588 30.20 -11.55 -7.54
C ALA A 588 29.19 -11.69 -6.38
N LEU A 589 29.42 -12.62 -5.43
CA LEU A 589 28.46 -12.98 -4.39
C LEU A 589 28.28 -11.84 -3.38
N GLY A 590 27.16 -11.12 -3.49
CA GLY A 590 26.81 -10.03 -2.59
C GLY A 590 26.07 -10.50 -1.34
N ILE A 591 25.21 -11.52 -1.46
CA ILE A 591 24.34 -11.98 -0.38
C ILE A 591 24.42 -13.50 -0.24
N LEU A 592 24.74 -13.97 0.97
CA LEU A 592 24.69 -15.37 1.37
C LEU A 592 23.81 -15.50 2.63
N LEU A 593 22.70 -16.23 2.49
CA LEU A 593 21.77 -16.51 3.59
C LEU A 593 21.88 -17.98 3.99
N LEU A 594 22.36 -18.23 5.20
CA LEU A 594 22.51 -19.53 5.85
C LEU A 594 21.69 -19.62 7.15
N ASN A 595 20.84 -18.63 7.43
CA ASN A 595 20.10 -18.52 8.68
C ASN A 595 18.98 -19.54 8.82
N ASN A 596 18.62 -19.89 10.05
CA ASN A 596 17.69 -21.00 10.37
C ASN A 596 18.20 -22.33 9.79
N ASN A 597 19.32 -22.80 10.34
CA ASN A 597 19.99 -24.07 10.01
C ASN A 597 20.60 -24.70 11.28
N ASN A 598 21.34 -25.81 11.13
CA ASN A 598 21.93 -26.56 12.24
C ASN A 598 23.47 -26.46 12.28
N ILE A 599 24.06 -25.38 11.76
CA ILE A 599 25.52 -25.28 11.57
C ILE A 599 26.21 -25.11 12.92
N GLU A 600 27.01 -26.10 13.33
CA GLU A 600 27.83 -26.03 14.55
C GLU A 600 29.20 -25.36 14.33
N ALA A 601 29.75 -25.44 13.12
CA ALA A 601 31.06 -24.86 12.78
C ALA A 601 31.19 -24.59 11.26
N LEU A 602 32.10 -23.67 10.91
CA LEU A 602 32.44 -23.31 9.53
C LEU A 602 33.87 -23.77 9.17
N ASP A 603 34.02 -24.37 7.98
CA ASP A 603 35.33 -24.74 7.42
C ASP A 603 35.83 -23.65 6.45
N LYS A 604 37.03 -23.12 6.72
CA LYS A 604 37.72 -22.13 5.89
C LYS A 604 37.97 -22.60 4.45
N LEU A 605 37.96 -23.90 4.19
CA LEU A 605 38.10 -24.48 2.85
C LEU A 605 36.80 -24.47 2.05
N ALA A 606 35.64 -24.26 2.68
CA ALA A 606 34.36 -24.13 1.99
C ALA A 606 34.26 -22.81 1.18
N PHE A 607 34.81 -21.71 1.74
CA PHE A 607 34.70 -20.33 1.23
C PHE A 607 35.97 -19.87 0.49
N GLN A 608 36.26 -20.45 -0.67
CA GLN A 608 37.46 -20.15 -1.46
C GLN A 608 37.15 -19.38 -2.74
N HIS A 609 37.96 -18.35 -3.02
CA HIS A 609 37.80 -17.42 -4.16
C HIS A 609 36.45 -16.68 -4.11
N ILE A 610 36.15 -16.18 -2.92
CA ILE A 610 35.13 -15.19 -2.59
C ILE A 610 35.86 -14.07 -1.83
N ASP A 611 36.09 -12.93 -2.47
CA ASP A 611 36.95 -11.88 -1.89
C ASP A 611 36.14 -10.85 -1.09
N LYS A 612 34.95 -10.53 -1.60
CA LYS A 612 34.01 -9.54 -1.07
C LYS A 612 32.61 -10.14 -0.99
N ILE A 613 31.86 -9.74 0.03
CA ILE A 613 30.43 -9.98 0.16
C ILE A 613 29.80 -8.77 0.87
N GLU A 614 28.53 -8.49 0.60
CA GLU A 614 27.82 -7.37 1.25
C GLU A 614 27.19 -7.83 2.56
N THR A 615 26.46 -8.94 2.51
CA THR A 615 25.68 -9.47 3.63
C THR A 615 25.93 -10.97 3.80
N ILE A 616 26.34 -11.36 5.01
CA ILE A 616 26.32 -12.74 5.49
C ILE A 616 25.32 -12.82 6.64
N ASP A 617 24.35 -13.73 6.51
CA ASP A 617 23.45 -14.08 7.61
C ASP A 617 23.59 -15.56 7.97
N ILE A 618 24.07 -15.84 9.19
CA ILE A 618 24.18 -17.18 9.78
C ILE A 618 23.46 -17.19 11.14
N SER A 619 22.45 -16.34 11.32
CA SER A 619 21.60 -16.33 12.52
C SER A 619 20.78 -17.62 12.66
N HIS A 620 20.25 -17.91 13.85
CA HIS A 620 19.46 -19.11 14.13
C HIS A 620 20.19 -20.40 13.69
N ASN A 621 21.38 -20.61 14.27
CA ASN A 621 22.27 -21.75 14.03
C ASN A 621 22.85 -22.24 15.37
N LEU A 622 23.87 -23.10 15.35
CA LEU A 622 24.42 -23.78 16.53
C LEU A 622 25.89 -23.40 16.83
N LEU A 623 26.39 -22.31 16.25
CA LEU A 623 27.78 -21.86 16.38
C LEU A 623 28.11 -21.55 17.85
N LYS A 624 29.16 -22.19 18.40
CA LYS A 624 29.64 -21.98 19.78
C LYS A 624 30.71 -20.88 19.89
N ASN A 625 31.48 -20.69 18.81
CA ASN A 625 32.58 -19.75 18.68
C ASN A 625 32.55 -19.27 17.22
N PHE A 626 32.98 -18.04 16.93
CA PHE A 626 33.09 -17.54 15.54
C PHE A 626 34.37 -16.75 15.32
N SER A 627 35.24 -17.22 14.41
CA SER A 627 36.38 -16.45 13.90
C SER A 627 36.17 -16.16 12.42
N CYS A 628 36.39 -14.90 12.01
CA CYS A 628 36.34 -14.48 10.61
C CYS A 628 37.34 -15.25 9.71
N ASN A 629 38.39 -15.85 10.29
CA ASN A 629 39.32 -16.74 9.59
C ASN A 629 38.64 -18.03 9.07
N GLN A 630 37.48 -18.40 9.60
CA GLN A 630 36.65 -19.51 9.11
C GLN A 630 35.92 -19.18 7.79
N LEU A 631 35.88 -17.91 7.38
CA LEU A 631 35.31 -17.46 6.10
C LEU A 631 36.32 -17.50 4.94
N GLY A 632 37.41 -18.26 5.07
CA GLY A 632 38.32 -18.59 3.98
C GLY A 632 39.01 -17.38 3.36
N SER A 633 38.66 -17.00 2.13
CA SER A 633 39.19 -15.84 1.42
C SER A 633 38.45 -14.52 1.69
N ILE A 634 37.29 -14.54 2.34
CA ILE A 634 36.43 -13.34 2.48
C ILE A 634 37.12 -12.32 3.40
N ARG A 635 37.34 -11.09 2.92
CA ARG A 635 38.01 -10.01 3.68
C ARG A 635 37.22 -8.71 3.80
N THR A 636 36.06 -8.59 3.14
CA THR A 636 35.15 -7.46 3.34
C THR A 636 33.71 -7.94 3.48
N ILE A 637 33.03 -7.49 4.54
CA ILE A 637 31.62 -7.77 4.86
C ILE A 637 31.03 -6.47 5.41
N HIS A 638 29.89 -6.00 4.90
CA HIS A 638 29.24 -4.79 5.40
C HIS A 638 28.20 -5.10 6.49
N ASN A 639 27.38 -6.14 6.30
CA ASN A 639 26.40 -6.62 7.28
C ASN A 639 26.73 -8.05 7.69
N LEU A 640 26.94 -8.30 8.98
CA LEU A 640 27.13 -9.63 9.55
C LEU A 640 26.06 -9.90 10.61
N ASN A 641 25.24 -10.92 10.39
CA ASN A 641 24.25 -11.40 11.36
C ASN A 641 24.63 -12.78 11.90
N LEU A 642 24.85 -12.83 13.22
CA LEU A 642 25.18 -14.01 14.02
C LEU A 642 24.13 -14.27 15.12
N ALA A 643 23.00 -13.57 15.09
CA ALA A 643 22.00 -13.62 16.16
C ALA A 643 21.43 -15.03 16.39
N ASN A 644 20.96 -15.34 17.60
CA ASN A 644 20.35 -16.63 17.94
C ASN A 644 21.27 -17.83 17.61
N ASN A 645 22.52 -17.77 18.06
CA ASN A 645 23.47 -18.88 18.00
C ASN A 645 23.78 -19.36 19.44
N ARG A 646 24.99 -19.86 19.71
CA ARG A 646 25.48 -20.26 21.03
C ARG A 646 26.85 -19.65 21.33
N ILE A 647 27.12 -18.48 20.77
CA ILE A 647 28.45 -17.88 20.71
C ILE A 647 28.88 -17.36 22.08
N VAL A 648 29.99 -17.91 22.60
CA VAL A 648 30.64 -17.47 23.84
C VAL A 648 31.83 -16.54 23.55
N GLU A 649 32.50 -16.72 22.41
CA GLU A 649 33.65 -15.89 21.98
C GLU A 649 33.64 -15.62 20.47
N THR A 650 34.19 -14.47 20.07
CA THR A 650 34.36 -14.08 18.66
C THR A 650 35.73 -13.48 18.37
N ASP A 651 36.23 -13.73 17.16
CA ASP A 651 37.34 -13.03 16.52
C ASP A 651 36.85 -12.44 15.19
N LEU A 652 36.73 -11.12 15.13
CA LEU A 652 36.28 -10.38 13.95
C LEU A 652 37.42 -9.62 13.26
N ILE A 653 38.66 -9.75 13.73
CA ILE A 653 39.77 -8.81 13.44
C ILE A 653 40.01 -8.65 11.93
N CYS A 654 39.88 -9.72 11.15
CA CYS A 654 40.10 -9.72 9.71
C CYS A 654 38.97 -9.09 8.86
N ILE A 655 37.87 -8.64 9.48
CA ILE A 655 36.72 -8.00 8.79
C ILE A 655 36.25 -6.68 9.42
N LEU A 656 36.58 -6.38 10.69
CA LEU A 656 36.05 -5.22 11.45
C LEU A 656 36.06 -3.88 10.69
N ARG A 657 37.15 -3.56 9.98
CA ARG A 657 37.29 -2.28 9.24
C ARG A 657 36.23 -2.06 8.14
N SER A 658 35.72 -3.14 7.56
CA SER A 658 34.67 -3.10 6.53
C SER A 658 33.24 -3.14 7.10
N LEU A 659 33.10 -3.49 8.37
CA LEU A 659 31.82 -3.83 8.97
C LEU A 659 31.03 -2.57 9.32
N VAL A 660 29.78 -2.51 8.86
CA VAL A 660 28.84 -1.40 9.03
C VAL A 660 27.72 -1.78 10.00
N ARG A 661 27.24 -3.02 9.93
CA ARG A 661 26.27 -3.60 10.86
C ARG A 661 26.75 -4.94 11.43
N LEU A 662 26.68 -5.06 12.75
CA LEU A 662 26.94 -6.31 13.48
C LEU A 662 25.73 -6.64 14.36
N ASN A 663 25.13 -7.82 14.17
CA ASN A 663 24.14 -8.36 15.10
C ASN A 663 24.66 -9.66 15.71
N ILE A 664 24.78 -9.71 17.05
CA ILE A 664 25.07 -10.92 17.82
C ILE A 664 24.01 -11.12 18.94
N GLU A 665 22.79 -10.61 18.75
CA GLU A 665 21.63 -10.82 19.65
C GLU A 665 21.45 -12.30 20.02
N SER A 666 20.94 -12.61 21.23
CA SER A 666 20.62 -13.99 21.64
C SER A 666 21.80 -14.96 21.50
N ASN A 667 22.89 -14.67 22.19
CA ASN A 667 24.09 -15.50 22.31
C ASN A 667 24.53 -15.55 23.79
N PHE A 668 25.80 -15.87 24.10
CA PHE A 668 26.30 -16.06 25.47
C PHE A 668 27.58 -15.23 25.73
N LEU A 669 27.55 -13.94 25.37
CA LEU A 669 28.67 -13.02 25.63
C LEU A 669 28.59 -12.44 27.05
N ASP A 670 29.30 -13.03 28.01
CA ASP A 670 29.27 -12.63 29.44
C ASP A 670 29.73 -11.18 29.71
N THR A 671 30.72 -10.68 28.96
CA THR A 671 31.32 -9.34 29.14
C THR A 671 31.73 -8.71 27.82
N VAL A 672 31.66 -7.38 27.72
CA VAL A 672 32.10 -6.64 26.51
C VAL A 672 33.28 -5.73 26.83
N LYS A 673 34.34 -5.84 26.03
CA LYS A 673 35.65 -5.18 26.19
C LYS A 673 36.08 -4.57 24.87
N LYS A 674 36.78 -3.43 24.89
CA LYS A 674 37.27 -2.71 23.70
C LYS A 674 37.84 -3.61 22.58
N ILE A 675 38.63 -4.64 22.94
CA ILE A 675 39.30 -5.54 21.99
C ILE A 675 38.35 -6.30 21.02
N PHE A 676 37.08 -6.46 21.39
CA PHE A 676 36.05 -7.08 20.56
C PHE A 676 35.69 -6.27 19.29
N ILE A 677 35.90 -4.95 19.31
CA ILE A 677 35.56 -4.00 18.24
C ILE A 677 36.71 -3.03 17.91
N ASP A 678 37.96 -3.38 18.26
CA ASP A 678 39.11 -2.50 18.04
C ASP A 678 39.44 -2.38 16.53
N GLY A 679 39.35 -1.16 15.98
CA GLY A 679 39.46 -0.89 14.54
C GLY A 679 38.19 -1.13 13.72
N ALA A 680 37.01 -1.15 14.36
CA ALA A 680 35.71 -1.20 13.67
C ALA A 680 35.23 0.20 13.20
N ASP A 681 36.11 0.92 12.50
CA ASP A 681 35.98 2.35 12.16
C ASP A 681 34.74 2.69 11.29
N SER A 682 34.10 1.68 10.70
CA SER A 682 32.95 1.79 9.80
C SER A 682 31.61 1.44 10.47
N LEU A 683 31.63 0.92 11.71
CA LEU A 683 30.47 0.35 12.37
C LEU A 683 29.47 1.45 12.78
N SER A 684 28.23 1.35 12.28
CA SER A 684 27.15 2.30 12.57
C SER A 684 25.98 1.70 13.36
N TYR A 685 25.84 0.38 13.35
CA TYR A 685 24.85 -0.37 14.12
C TYR A 685 25.52 -1.56 14.82
N ILE A 686 25.23 -1.71 16.11
CA ILE A 686 25.53 -2.93 16.86
C ILE A 686 24.35 -3.33 17.74
N SER A 687 23.95 -4.60 17.68
CA SER A 687 23.12 -5.23 18.71
C SER A 687 23.87 -6.37 19.40
N LEU A 688 23.82 -6.31 20.72
CA LEU A 688 24.36 -7.24 21.71
C LEU A 688 23.23 -7.68 22.68
N ARG A 689 21.98 -7.56 22.23
CA ARG A 689 20.77 -7.86 22.99
C ARG A 689 20.74 -9.31 23.48
N ASN A 690 20.15 -9.57 24.64
CA ASN A 690 19.91 -10.93 25.14
C ASN A 690 21.16 -11.83 25.14
N ASN A 691 22.30 -11.34 25.64
CA ASN A 691 23.57 -12.08 25.68
C ASN A 691 24.00 -12.55 27.07
N GLY A 692 23.34 -12.07 28.13
CA GLY A 692 23.75 -12.29 29.52
C GLY A 692 24.81 -11.32 30.03
N ILE A 693 25.16 -10.27 29.27
CA ILE A 693 26.21 -9.30 29.60
C ILE A 693 25.95 -8.69 30.98
N PHE A 694 26.86 -8.88 31.93
CA PHE A 694 26.76 -8.25 33.26
C PHE A 694 27.67 -7.03 33.43
N GLU A 695 28.74 -6.92 32.64
CA GLU A 695 29.68 -5.79 32.65
C GLU A 695 30.04 -5.32 31.24
N ILE A 696 30.00 -3.99 31.05
CA ILE A 696 30.62 -3.28 29.93
C ILE A 696 31.75 -2.43 30.49
N HIS A 697 32.96 -2.65 30.01
CA HIS A 697 34.11 -1.87 30.45
C HIS A 697 34.03 -0.41 29.95
N SER A 698 34.51 0.53 30.77
CA SER A 698 34.79 1.92 30.40
C SER A 698 35.55 2.00 29.08
N ASN A 699 35.27 3.00 28.23
CA ASN A 699 35.92 3.22 26.93
C ASN A 699 35.76 2.11 25.86
N THR A 700 34.81 1.17 26.03
CA THR A 700 34.65 0.02 25.12
C THR A 700 34.34 0.42 23.67
N PHE A 701 33.49 1.43 23.46
CA PHE A 701 33.05 1.84 22.11
C PHE A 701 33.95 2.89 21.44
N ASN A 702 35.07 3.32 22.06
CA ASN A 702 35.85 4.48 21.62
C ASN A 702 36.43 4.37 20.20
N CYS A 703 36.63 3.16 19.66
CA CYS A 703 37.10 2.96 18.27
C CYS A 703 35.97 3.01 17.23
N CYS A 704 34.72 3.24 17.64
CA CYS A 704 33.55 3.21 16.78
C CYS A 704 32.79 4.55 16.81
N PRO A 705 33.38 5.66 16.32
CA PRO A 705 32.77 6.99 16.37
C PRO A 705 31.52 7.12 15.46
N LYS A 706 31.36 6.20 14.50
CA LYS A 706 30.20 6.17 13.58
C LYS A 706 28.97 5.46 14.15
N LEU A 707 29.04 4.86 15.34
CA LEU A 707 27.90 4.18 15.96
C LEU A 707 26.74 5.16 16.16
N SER A 708 25.64 4.87 15.48
CA SER A 708 24.39 5.62 15.61
C SER A 708 23.32 4.83 16.36
N ILE A 709 23.41 3.50 16.36
CA ILE A 709 22.51 2.61 17.09
C ILE A 709 23.35 1.63 17.92
N ILE A 710 23.11 1.61 19.22
CA ILE A 710 23.68 0.63 20.17
C ILE A 710 22.52 0.00 20.94
N ASP A 711 22.35 -1.31 20.80
CA ASP A 711 21.35 -2.10 21.51
C ASP A 711 22.03 -3.10 22.46
N LEU A 712 21.81 -2.89 23.76
CA LEU A 712 22.32 -3.67 24.88
C LEU A 712 21.17 -4.25 25.72
N SER A 713 19.95 -4.28 25.16
CA SER A 713 18.74 -4.66 25.90
C SER A 713 18.70 -6.13 26.31
N HIS A 714 17.84 -6.48 27.28
CA HIS A 714 17.67 -7.87 27.77
C HIS A 714 18.96 -8.52 28.31
N ASN A 715 19.85 -7.75 28.93
CA ASN A 715 21.09 -8.23 29.52
C ASN A 715 21.04 -8.20 31.06
N HIS A 716 22.19 -8.28 31.74
CA HIS A 716 22.30 -8.32 33.20
C HIS A 716 23.15 -7.15 33.75
N ILE A 717 23.28 -6.08 32.97
CA ILE A 717 24.11 -4.91 33.29
C ILE A 717 23.52 -4.20 34.50
N ARG A 718 24.35 -3.92 35.52
CA ARG A 718 23.94 -3.22 36.75
C ARG A 718 24.33 -1.76 36.83
N ILE A 719 25.42 -1.39 36.15
CA ILE A 719 25.98 -0.04 36.16
C ILE A 719 26.49 0.28 34.76
N ILE A 720 26.07 1.42 34.19
CA ILE A 720 26.76 2.03 33.05
C ILE A 720 27.95 2.81 33.61
N GLN A 721 29.17 2.43 33.22
CA GLN A 721 30.41 3.05 33.69
C GLN A 721 30.64 4.44 33.05
N LYS A 722 31.44 5.26 33.72
CA LYS A 722 31.98 6.51 33.15
C LYS A 722 32.75 6.21 31.85
N ASP A 723 32.75 7.16 30.91
CA ASP A 723 33.46 7.11 29.63
C ASP A 723 33.04 5.96 28.68
N THR A 724 31.91 5.26 28.91
CA THR A 724 31.47 4.14 28.06
C THR A 724 31.01 4.56 26.66
N PHE A 725 30.35 5.72 26.51
CA PHE A 725 29.76 6.21 25.24
C PHE A 725 30.32 7.58 24.80
N ILE A 726 31.44 8.02 25.37
CA ILE A 726 31.89 9.42 25.31
C ILE A 726 32.26 9.93 23.90
N HIS A 727 32.58 9.04 22.96
CA HIS A 727 32.97 9.38 21.57
C HIS A 727 31.93 8.99 20.52
N GLN A 728 30.73 8.59 20.94
CA GLN A 728 29.65 8.18 20.04
C GLN A 728 28.81 9.40 19.64
N GLU A 729 29.40 10.36 18.91
CA GLU A 729 28.78 11.67 18.59
C GLU A 729 27.50 11.59 17.74
N LEU A 730 27.34 10.48 17.00
CA LEU A 730 26.24 10.21 16.08
C LEU A 730 25.13 9.32 16.69
N LEU A 731 25.15 9.04 18.00
CA LEU A 731 24.28 8.09 18.70
C LEU A 731 22.81 8.54 18.71
N SER A 732 22.04 8.13 17.70
CA SER A 732 20.62 8.45 17.60
C SER A 732 19.78 7.62 18.58
N TYR A 733 20.12 6.34 18.79
CA TYR A 733 19.39 5.44 19.67
C TYR A 733 20.33 4.61 20.54
N LEU A 734 20.11 4.66 21.85
CA LEU A 734 20.76 3.79 22.83
C LEU A 734 19.69 3.02 23.61
N ASP A 735 19.74 1.69 23.49
CA ASP A 735 18.89 0.79 24.27
C ASP A 735 19.69 0.08 25.36
N VAL A 736 19.30 0.31 26.61
CA VAL A 736 19.79 -0.40 27.80
C VAL A 736 18.62 -0.96 28.63
N SER A 737 17.46 -1.18 28.00
CA SER A 737 16.26 -1.69 28.66
C SER A 737 16.35 -3.17 29.04
N HIS A 738 15.42 -3.64 29.88
CA HIS A 738 15.36 -5.04 30.33
C HIS A 738 16.70 -5.53 30.92
N ASN A 739 17.32 -4.70 31.75
CA ASN A 739 18.60 -4.97 32.41
C ASN A 739 18.41 -4.94 33.94
N ALA A 740 19.51 -4.90 34.69
CA ALA A 740 19.50 -4.79 36.15
C ALA A 740 20.06 -3.43 36.62
N LEU A 741 19.90 -2.36 35.81
CA LEU A 741 20.55 -1.08 36.08
C LEU A 741 20.02 -0.44 37.36
N GLN A 742 20.93 -0.28 38.32
CA GLN A 742 20.71 0.46 39.56
C GLN A 742 21.31 1.87 39.49
N ASN A 743 22.26 2.11 38.57
CA ASN A 743 22.94 3.39 38.41
C ASN A 743 23.45 3.60 36.97
N ILE A 744 23.36 4.84 36.48
CA ILE A 744 24.01 5.31 35.24
C ILE A 744 24.98 6.42 35.67
N GLN A 745 26.29 6.16 35.57
CA GLN A 745 27.29 7.04 36.18
C GLN A 745 27.43 8.39 35.45
N THR A 746 27.59 9.47 36.22
CA THR A 746 27.93 10.81 35.74
C THR A 746 29.14 10.76 34.80
N GLY A 747 28.98 11.26 33.57
CA GLY A 747 30.02 11.22 32.54
C GLY A 747 30.15 9.89 31.77
N CYS A 748 29.13 9.03 31.76
CA CYS A 748 29.06 7.91 30.81
C CYS A 748 28.81 8.35 29.36
N PHE A 749 28.13 9.48 29.16
CA PHE A 749 27.75 10.05 27.86
C PHE A 749 28.74 11.13 27.40
N GLY A 750 28.82 11.33 26.08
CA GLY A 750 29.47 12.48 25.47
C GLY A 750 28.55 13.71 25.48
N LYS A 751 29.10 14.91 25.25
CA LYS A 751 28.29 16.14 25.23
C LYS A 751 27.23 16.08 24.12
N ASN A 752 25.96 16.04 24.51
CA ASN A 752 24.80 16.02 23.62
C ASN A 752 24.89 14.92 22.55
N ASN A 753 25.41 13.74 22.91
CA ASN A 753 25.67 12.69 21.92
C ASN A 753 24.47 11.75 21.67
N VAL A 754 23.61 11.53 22.67
CA VAL A 754 22.37 10.72 22.58
C VAL A 754 21.17 11.58 22.13
N ILE A 755 20.29 11.02 21.29
CA ILE A 755 18.98 11.63 20.93
C ILE A 755 17.81 10.91 21.62
N SER A 756 17.78 9.58 21.58
CA SER A 756 16.74 8.74 22.20
C SER A 756 17.40 7.71 23.12
N LEU A 757 16.94 7.65 24.37
CA LEU A 757 17.46 6.75 25.41
C LEU A 757 16.34 5.87 25.96
N ASN A 758 16.45 4.56 25.71
CA ASN A 758 15.60 3.56 26.34
C ASN A 758 16.30 2.90 27.53
N ALA A 759 15.81 3.16 28.74
CA ALA A 759 16.25 2.54 29.99
C ALA A 759 15.09 1.86 30.75
N ALA A 760 14.02 1.49 30.03
CA ALA A 760 12.87 0.76 30.57
C ALA A 760 13.24 -0.57 31.24
N ALA A 761 12.37 -1.07 32.14
CA ALA A 761 12.50 -2.39 32.76
C ALA A 761 13.87 -2.63 33.40
N ASN A 762 14.22 -1.78 34.37
CA ASN A 762 15.48 -1.76 35.11
C ASN A 762 15.22 -1.62 36.63
N GLU A 763 16.26 -1.44 37.44
CA GLU A 763 16.16 -1.31 38.90
C GLU A 763 16.36 0.14 39.41
N LEU A 764 16.20 1.16 38.54
CA LEU A 764 16.47 2.56 38.90
C LEU A 764 15.47 3.08 39.95
N GLU A 765 15.96 3.47 41.13
CA GLU A 765 15.14 4.03 42.22
C GLU A 765 14.81 5.52 42.04
N ARG A 766 15.45 6.20 41.08
CA ARG A 766 15.31 7.64 40.78
C ARG A 766 15.69 7.93 39.33
N VAL A 767 15.27 9.09 38.81
CA VAL A 767 15.76 9.63 37.54
C VAL A 767 17.28 9.88 37.63
N PRO A 768 18.11 9.46 36.64
CA PRO A 768 19.57 9.60 36.70
C PRO A 768 20.05 11.00 36.27
N THR A 769 19.59 12.04 36.97
CA THR A 769 19.73 13.48 36.61
C THR A 769 21.15 13.87 36.23
N ASP A 770 22.16 13.52 37.04
CA ASP A 770 23.56 13.91 36.82
C ASP A 770 24.17 13.33 35.52
N ALA A 771 23.69 12.18 35.06
CA ALA A 771 24.09 11.62 33.77
C ALA A 771 23.35 12.30 32.61
N LEU A 772 22.04 12.54 32.77
CA LEU A 772 21.20 13.17 31.75
C LEU A 772 21.58 14.63 31.44
N GLN A 773 22.17 15.35 32.41
CA GLN A 773 22.71 16.71 32.17
C GLN A 773 23.72 16.78 31.01
N MET A 774 24.48 15.71 30.75
CA MET A 774 25.44 15.67 29.63
C MET A 774 24.80 15.59 28.25
N VAL A 775 23.52 15.21 28.15
CA VAL A 775 22.79 15.04 26.87
C VAL A 775 21.58 15.99 26.72
N SER A 776 21.40 16.91 27.67
CA SER A 776 20.20 17.74 27.83
C SER A 776 19.79 18.59 26.62
N ASP A 777 20.72 19.01 25.76
CA ASP A 777 20.39 19.83 24.58
C ASP A 777 19.96 18.98 23.35
N ARG A 778 20.17 17.65 23.36
CA ARG A 778 19.82 16.76 22.21
C ARG A 778 18.92 15.57 22.54
N LEU A 779 18.72 15.23 23.82
CA LEU A 779 17.79 14.19 24.23
C LEU A 779 16.34 14.62 23.96
N THR A 780 15.67 13.98 22.99
CA THR A 780 14.26 14.22 22.65
C THR A 780 13.32 13.17 23.20
N GLU A 781 13.79 11.92 23.36
CA GLU A 781 13.01 10.82 23.92
C GLU A 781 13.74 10.18 25.12
N LEU A 782 12.99 9.94 26.20
CA LEU A 782 13.45 9.27 27.40
C LEU A 782 12.40 8.26 27.87
N ASP A 783 12.77 6.98 27.91
CA ASP A 783 11.93 5.89 28.41
C ASP A 783 12.54 5.31 29.69
N LEU A 784 11.81 5.46 30.79
CA LEU A 784 12.14 5.04 32.15
C LEU A 784 11.05 4.11 32.73
N ARG A 785 10.13 3.58 31.92
CA ARG A 785 9.02 2.76 32.44
C ARG A 785 9.48 1.47 33.10
N SER A 786 8.65 0.88 33.94
CA SER A 786 8.94 -0.40 34.64
C SER A 786 10.24 -0.36 35.46
N ASN A 787 10.55 0.79 36.08
CA ASN A 787 11.67 0.96 37.02
C ASN A 787 11.15 1.00 38.47
N ARG A 788 11.99 1.44 39.43
CA ARG A 788 11.67 1.53 40.87
C ARG A 788 11.56 2.97 41.37
N ILE A 789 11.24 3.92 40.50
CA ILE A 789 11.15 5.34 40.84
C ILE A 789 9.96 5.58 41.77
N ARG A 790 10.18 6.29 42.90
CA ARG A 790 9.20 6.47 43.99
C ARG A 790 8.52 7.84 44.07
N SER A 791 9.16 8.89 43.58
CA SER A 791 8.70 10.27 43.77
C SER A 791 9.23 11.17 42.65
N LEU A 792 8.41 12.11 42.18
CA LEU A 792 8.79 13.09 41.15
C LEU A 792 8.72 14.52 41.69
N ASP A 793 9.82 15.25 41.51
CA ASP A 793 10.00 16.68 41.81
C ASP A 793 10.63 17.39 40.59
N SER A 794 10.55 18.73 40.52
CA SER A 794 10.96 19.46 39.31
C SER A 794 12.47 19.48 39.04
N SER A 795 13.31 19.22 40.06
CA SER A 795 14.77 19.20 39.89
C SER A 795 15.25 18.00 39.08
N GLN A 796 14.50 16.90 39.08
CA GLN A 796 14.85 15.66 38.37
C GLN A 796 14.92 15.83 36.84
N PHE A 797 14.16 16.78 36.30
CA PHE A 797 14.06 17.06 34.87
C PHE A 797 14.74 18.38 34.46
N PHE A 798 15.55 18.96 35.35
CA PHE A 798 16.21 20.25 35.11
C PHE A 798 17.07 20.24 33.84
N GLY A 799 16.81 21.21 32.96
CA GLY A 799 17.57 21.41 31.72
C GLY A 799 17.09 20.58 30.51
N LEU A 800 16.21 19.58 30.67
CA LEU A 800 15.71 18.71 29.59
C LEU A 800 14.67 19.40 28.68
N ARG A 801 15.00 20.60 28.21
CA ARG A 801 14.08 21.51 27.50
C ARG A 801 13.64 21.02 26.12
N ASN A 802 14.44 20.17 25.49
CA ASN A 802 14.19 19.61 24.15
C ASN A 802 13.53 18.23 24.20
N LEU A 803 13.19 17.73 25.39
CA LEU A 803 12.51 16.45 25.56
C LEU A 803 11.05 16.56 25.10
N THR A 804 10.72 15.92 23.97
CA THR A 804 9.36 15.86 23.42
C THR A 804 8.58 14.65 23.93
N ARG A 805 9.27 13.59 24.38
CA ARG A 805 8.65 12.36 24.85
C ARG A 805 9.26 11.84 26.15
N LEU A 806 8.40 11.64 27.16
CA LEU A 806 8.73 10.97 28.41
C LEU A 806 7.75 9.82 28.69
N ASP A 807 8.28 8.63 28.91
CA ASP A 807 7.54 7.48 29.46
C ASP A 807 8.15 7.08 30.80
N ILE A 808 7.35 7.13 31.86
CA ILE A 808 7.72 6.75 33.23
C ILE A 808 6.63 5.86 33.86
N SER A 809 5.84 5.20 33.00
CA SER A 809 4.78 4.27 33.40
C SER A 809 5.31 3.05 34.17
N HIS A 810 4.42 2.27 34.80
CA HIS A 810 4.76 1.02 35.51
C HIS A 810 5.85 1.13 36.59
N ASN A 811 6.08 2.32 37.15
CA ASN A 811 6.99 2.55 38.26
C ASN A 811 6.26 2.38 39.61
N ILE A 812 6.92 2.72 40.72
CA ILE A 812 6.34 2.70 42.07
C ILE A 812 6.16 4.12 42.62
N ILE A 813 5.75 5.07 41.77
CA ILE A 813 5.61 6.47 42.16
C ILE A 813 4.46 6.62 43.16
N GLU A 814 4.80 6.92 44.41
CA GLU A 814 3.87 7.11 45.53
C GLU A 814 3.39 8.58 45.63
N THR A 815 4.22 9.54 45.19
CA THR A 815 3.99 10.99 45.28
C THR A 815 4.45 11.75 44.02
N VAL A 816 3.71 12.82 43.66
CA VAL A 816 4.11 13.76 42.60
C VAL A 816 3.92 15.19 43.11
N GLU A 817 5.00 15.97 43.16
CA GLU A 817 5.04 17.30 43.77
C GLU A 817 4.47 18.42 42.87
N GLU A 818 4.35 19.65 43.39
CA GLU A 818 3.94 20.80 42.58
C GLU A 818 4.96 21.06 41.46
N ALA A 819 4.47 21.41 40.26
CA ALA A 819 5.29 21.83 39.12
C ALA A 819 6.36 20.81 38.67
N ALA A 820 6.23 19.51 39.00
CA ALA A 820 7.24 18.48 38.73
C ALA A 820 7.69 18.34 37.25
N PHE A 821 6.95 18.91 36.30
CA PHE A 821 7.26 18.90 34.87
C PHE A 821 7.55 20.29 34.26
N GLU A 822 7.73 21.35 35.07
CA GLU A 822 7.87 22.76 34.62
C GLU A 822 9.07 23.02 33.70
N HIS A 823 10.10 22.16 33.73
CA HIS A 823 11.29 22.32 32.89
C HIS A 823 11.19 21.62 31.52
N LEU A 824 10.18 20.77 31.32
CA LEU A 824 9.95 20.00 30.08
C LEU A 824 9.16 20.83 29.07
N ILE A 825 9.70 21.99 28.67
CA ILE A 825 8.97 23.03 27.94
C ILE A 825 8.56 22.67 26.49
N ALA A 826 9.12 21.60 25.92
CA ALA A 826 8.80 21.09 24.58
C ALA A 826 8.01 19.76 24.59
N LEU A 827 7.58 19.28 25.77
CA LEU A 827 6.96 17.96 25.91
C LEU A 827 5.66 17.84 25.11
N GLU A 828 5.58 16.85 24.23
CA GLU A 828 4.41 16.53 23.39
C GLU A 828 3.70 15.25 23.84
N TYR A 829 4.44 14.29 24.41
CA TYR A 829 3.93 13.02 24.96
C TYR A 829 4.44 12.80 26.38
N LEU A 830 3.52 12.55 27.32
CA LEU A 830 3.81 12.14 28.70
C LEU A 830 2.99 10.91 29.07
N ASP A 831 3.67 9.87 29.56
CA ASP A 831 3.03 8.68 30.14
C ASP A 831 3.56 8.42 31.56
N ILE A 832 2.65 8.41 32.53
CA ILE A 832 2.93 8.07 33.94
C ILE A 832 1.99 6.95 34.41
N SER A 833 1.34 6.24 33.48
CA SER A 833 0.32 5.24 33.80
C SER A 833 0.83 4.07 34.64
N ASN A 834 -0.07 3.34 35.30
CA ASN A 834 0.23 2.16 36.12
C ASN A 834 1.23 2.48 37.26
N ASN A 835 1.00 3.58 37.98
CA ASN A 835 1.81 4.02 39.12
C ASN A 835 0.93 4.16 40.38
N PRO A 836 1.36 3.69 41.56
CA PRO A 836 0.54 3.69 42.78
C PRO A 836 0.44 5.07 43.46
N VAL A 837 0.19 6.14 42.70
CA VAL A 837 0.24 7.52 43.19
C VAL A 837 -0.83 7.75 44.26
N SER A 838 -0.38 7.89 45.50
CA SER A 838 -1.23 8.12 46.67
C SER A 838 -1.62 9.58 46.83
N THR A 839 -0.71 10.48 46.43
CA THR A 839 -0.76 11.91 46.73
C THR A 839 -0.43 12.70 45.47
N TRP A 840 -1.46 13.32 44.91
CA TRP A 840 -1.38 14.23 43.77
C TRP A 840 -1.42 15.68 44.25
N SER A 841 -0.41 16.49 43.91
CA SER A 841 -0.54 17.94 44.06
C SER A 841 -1.65 18.49 43.14
N PRO A 842 -2.55 19.39 43.62
CA PRO A 842 -3.52 20.08 42.76
C PRO A 842 -2.88 20.97 41.66
N SER A 843 -1.56 21.02 41.59
CA SER A 843 -0.78 21.82 40.63
C SER A 843 0.49 21.08 40.15
N VAL A 844 0.45 19.74 40.01
CA VAL A 844 1.52 18.96 39.33
C VAL A 844 1.84 19.52 37.95
N PHE A 845 0.81 19.71 37.12
CA PHE A 845 0.94 20.18 35.73
C PHE A 845 0.99 21.71 35.62
N LYS A 846 1.47 22.40 36.65
CA LYS A 846 1.69 23.85 36.63
C LYS A 846 2.90 24.17 35.74
N ASP A 847 2.75 25.20 34.90
CA ASP A 847 3.79 25.74 34.02
C ASP A 847 4.50 24.71 33.11
N MET A 848 3.84 23.57 32.87
CA MET A 848 4.21 22.54 31.90
C MET A 848 4.03 23.01 30.44
N SER A 849 4.65 22.28 29.51
CA SER A 849 4.61 22.47 28.06
C SER A 849 3.25 22.89 27.47
N ASN A 850 3.30 23.93 26.62
CA ASN A 850 2.20 24.32 25.74
C ASN A 850 2.16 23.52 24.42
N SER A 851 3.11 22.62 24.14
CA SER A 851 3.06 21.66 23.02
C SER A 851 2.46 20.30 23.41
N MET A 852 2.03 20.13 24.68
CA MET A 852 1.45 18.88 25.18
C MET A 852 0.25 18.44 24.33
N ASN A 853 0.40 17.28 23.69
CA ASN A 853 -0.52 16.72 22.70
C ASN A 853 -1.14 15.40 23.20
N SER A 854 -0.34 14.56 23.86
CA SER A 854 -0.75 13.26 24.40
C SER A 854 -0.37 13.12 25.88
N LEU A 855 -1.35 12.81 26.72
CA LEU A 855 -1.18 12.60 28.17
C LEU A 855 -1.86 11.30 28.62
N ASN A 856 -1.09 10.40 29.24
CA ASN A 856 -1.61 9.16 29.81
C ASN A 856 -1.38 9.07 31.32
N LEU A 857 -2.49 9.07 32.07
CA LEU A 857 -2.57 8.95 33.52
C LEU A 857 -3.34 7.68 33.94
N ALA A 858 -3.47 6.68 33.07
CA ALA A 858 -4.24 5.46 33.35
C ALA A 858 -3.69 4.68 34.56
N ASP A 859 -4.56 4.10 35.40
CA ASP A 859 -4.18 3.44 36.67
C ASP A 859 -3.13 4.24 37.49
N THR A 860 -3.47 5.47 37.86
CA THR A 860 -2.66 6.34 38.73
C THR A 860 -3.40 6.77 40.01
N GLY A 861 -4.38 5.98 40.43
CA GLY A 861 -5.15 6.17 41.66
C GLY A 861 -6.11 7.37 41.67
N LEU A 862 -6.26 8.11 40.57
CA LEU A 862 -7.03 9.36 40.50
C LEU A 862 -8.51 9.16 40.87
N PHE A 863 -9.03 10.03 41.74
CA PHE A 863 -10.46 10.10 42.10
C PHE A 863 -11.23 11.20 41.34
N PHE A 864 -10.50 12.16 40.76
CA PHE A 864 -11.00 13.29 39.98
C PHE A 864 -9.95 13.68 38.93
N ILE A 865 -10.34 14.48 37.94
CA ILE A 865 -9.43 14.92 36.87
C ILE A 865 -8.51 16.05 37.40
N PRO A 866 -7.17 15.95 37.31
CA PRO A 866 -6.27 17.02 37.73
C PRO A 866 -6.52 18.33 36.99
N ARG A 867 -6.36 19.47 37.68
CA ARG A 867 -6.53 20.79 37.07
C ARG A 867 -5.41 21.05 36.05
N MET A 868 -5.80 21.38 34.81
CA MET A 868 -4.90 21.69 33.71
C MET A 868 -5.29 23.04 33.08
N ASN A 869 -4.30 23.79 32.58
CA ASN A 869 -4.50 25.10 31.95
C ASN A 869 -4.40 25.06 30.41
N TYR A 870 -4.24 23.88 29.81
CA TYR A 870 -3.78 23.72 28.42
C TYR A 870 -4.92 23.38 27.47
N ASN A 871 -5.00 24.13 26.37
CA ASN A 871 -6.04 23.99 25.36
C ASN A 871 -5.63 23.05 24.20
N THR A 872 -4.48 22.37 24.28
CA THR A 872 -3.79 21.71 23.16
C THR A 872 -3.81 20.19 23.16
N ILE A 873 -4.18 19.56 24.29
CA ILE A 873 -4.17 18.10 24.43
C ILE A 873 -5.20 17.50 23.48
N GLN A 874 -4.76 16.66 22.54
CA GLN A 874 -5.61 15.94 21.60
C GLN A 874 -5.88 14.51 22.03
N TYR A 875 -5.00 13.89 22.82
CA TYR A 875 -5.12 12.51 23.30
C TYR A 875 -4.99 12.48 24.82
N PHE A 876 -6.04 12.07 25.52
CA PHE A 876 -6.05 12.02 26.99
C PHE A 876 -6.57 10.67 27.47
N ASN A 877 -5.74 9.93 28.21
CA ASN A 877 -6.09 8.64 28.80
C ASN A 877 -6.12 8.75 30.34
N LEU A 878 -7.27 8.47 30.92
CA LEU A 878 -7.61 8.46 32.34
C LEU A 878 -8.12 7.07 32.79
N SER A 879 -7.97 6.03 31.96
CA SER A 879 -8.57 4.72 32.21
C SER A 879 -8.06 4.02 33.48
N MET A 880 -8.76 2.98 33.97
CA MET A 880 -8.40 2.18 35.15
C MET A 880 -8.24 2.97 36.48
N ASN A 881 -8.66 4.23 36.53
CA ASN A 881 -8.63 5.06 37.74
C ASN A 881 -9.89 4.86 38.61
N LYS A 882 -10.06 5.71 39.63
CA LYS A 882 -11.16 5.64 40.61
C LYS A 882 -12.19 6.77 40.44
N ILE A 883 -12.16 7.47 39.30
CA ILE A 883 -13.03 8.61 39.00
C ILE A 883 -14.49 8.16 39.01
N TYR A 884 -15.34 8.87 39.75
CA TYR A 884 -16.76 8.52 39.91
C TYR A 884 -17.71 9.49 39.20
N GLU A 885 -17.23 10.68 38.86
CA GLU A 885 -18.01 11.75 38.24
C GLU A 885 -17.08 12.64 37.38
N ILE A 886 -17.62 13.22 36.31
CA ILE A 886 -16.93 14.20 35.46
C ILE A 886 -17.90 15.36 35.25
N SER A 887 -17.48 16.58 35.55
CA SER A 887 -18.29 17.77 35.33
C SER A 887 -17.90 18.46 34.02
N ARG A 888 -18.81 19.30 33.49
CA ARG A 888 -18.47 20.22 32.39
C ARG A 888 -17.32 21.17 32.76
N GLN A 889 -17.14 21.52 34.04
CA GLN A 889 -16.06 22.42 34.47
C GLN A 889 -14.68 21.79 34.30
N ASP A 890 -14.55 20.47 34.40
CA ASP A 890 -13.30 19.74 34.15
C ASP A 890 -12.93 19.73 32.66
N MET A 891 -13.93 19.73 31.78
CA MET A 891 -13.79 19.66 30.32
C MET A 891 -13.80 21.03 29.61
N MET A 892 -14.10 22.12 30.32
CA MET A 892 -14.33 23.47 29.77
C MET A 892 -13.15 24.05 28.95
N ARG A 893 -11.94 23.50 29.07
CA ARG A 893 -10.72 23.97 28.39
C ARG A 893 -10.15 23.01 27.34
N THR A 894 -10.61 21.76 27.29
CA THR A 894 -10.08 20.72 26.40
C THR A 894 -10.78 20.69 25.03
N ALA A 895 -11.17 21.85 24.48
CA ALA A 895 -11.94 21.95 23.23
C ALA A 895 -11.23 21.41 21.97
N GLN A 896 -9.90 21.23 21.99
CA GLN A 896 -9.12 20.59 20.92
C GLN A 896 -9.01 19.06 21.08
N LEU A 897 -9.52 18.48 22.17
CA LEU A 897 -9.42 17.06 22.46
C LEU A 897 -10.03 16.23 21.32
N VAL A 898 -9.23 15.33 20.75
CA VAL A 898 -9.60 14.46 19.63
C VAL A 898 -9.99 13.07 20.13
N SER A 899 -9.32 12.58 21.18
CA SER A 899 -9.52 11.27 21.78
C SER A 899 -9.49 11.34 23.30
N LEU A 900 -10.57 10.86 23.95
CA LEU A 900 -10.68 10.73 25.40
C LEU A 900 -10.90 9.26 25.78
N ASP A 901 -10.09 8.72 26.68
CA ASP A 901 -10.32 7.41 27.30
C ASP A 901 -10.54 7.57 28.81
N ILE A 902 -11.74 7.22 29.27
CA ILE A 902 -12.15 7.22 30.68
C ILE A 902 -12.61 5.84 31.13
N SER A 903 -12.21 4.78 30.42
CA SER A 903 -12.65 3.40 30.68
C SER A 903 -12.19 2.85 32.04
N PHE A 904 -12.85 1.81 32.53
CA PHE A 904 -12.58 1.08 33.77
C PHE A 904 -12.51 1.94 35.06
N ASN A 905 -13.12 3.12 35.03
CA ASN A 905 -13.34 3.97 36.21
C ASN A 905 -14.63 3.55 36.96
N ASN A 906 -15.07 4.37 37.91
CA ASN A 906 -16.28 4.18 38.73
C ASN A 906 -17.46 5.08 38.28
N ILE A 907 -17.44 5.59 37.05
CA ILE A 907 -18.44 6.55 36.55
C ILE A 907 -19.80 5.85 36.41
N TYR A 908 -20.80 6.33 37.14
CA TYR A 908 -22.13 5.72 37.24
C TYR A 908 -23.18 6.39 36.35
N ARG A 909 -22.96 7.67 36.00
CA ARG A 909 -23.82 8.49 35.13
C ARG A 909 -22.96 9.44 34.29
N LEU A 910 -23.48 9.87 33.14
CA LEU A 910 -22.90 10.96 32.35
C LEU A 910 -23.96 12.05 32.16
N GLU A 911 -23.70 13.25 32.70
CA GLU A 911 -24.64 14.38 32.67
C GLU A 911 -24.65 15.13 31.33
N ASN A 912 -25.76 15.83 31.05
CA ASN A 912 -26.13 16.23 29.69
C ASN A 912 -25.29 17.33 29.04
N ASP A 913 -24.43 18.02 29.79
CA ASP A 913 -23.63 19.13 29.26
C ASP A 913 -22.11 18.87 29.25
N VAL A 914 -21.63 17.77 29.86
CA VAL A 914 -20.20 17.46 30.08
C VAL A 914 -19.37 17.52 28.80
N PHE A 915 -19.90 17.00 27.69
CA PHE A 915 -19.21 16.96 26.40
C PHE A 915 -19.54 18.15 25.46
N THR A 916 -20.31 19.14 25.92
CA THR A 916 -20.83 20.24 25.04
C THR A 916 -19.72 21.07 24.40
N ASP A 917 -18.64 21.33 25.15
CA ASP A 917 -17.54 22.20 24.71
C ASP A 917 -16.46 21.44 23.94
N LEU A 918 -16.52 20.10 23.88
CA LEU A 918 -15.54 19.22 23.22
C LEU A 918 -15.80 19.11 21.72
N VAL A 919 -15.89 20.26 21.03
CA VAL A 919 -16.28 20.38 19.61
C VAL A 919 -15.34 19.65 18.63
N SER A 920 -14.12 19.32 19.06
CA SER A 920 -13.13 18.57 18.26
C SER A 920 -13.16 17.06 18.48
N LEU A 921 -13.96 16.56 19.44
CA LEU A 921 -13.88 15.17 19.90
C LEU A 921 -14.31 14.20 18.80
N LYS A 922 -13.35 13.39 18.37
CA LYS A 922 -13.57 12.33 17.39
C LYS A 922 -13.78 11.01 18.08
N THR A 923 -13.11 10.74 19.20
CA THR A 923 -12.98 9.41 19.81
C THR A 923 -13.25 9.46 21.31
N LEU A 924 -14.11 8.59 21.82
CA LEU A 924 -14.46 8.50 23.24
C LEU A 924 -14.58 7.04 23.70
N ASN A 925 -13.75 6.59 24.66
CA ASN A 925 -13.86 5.26 25.29
C ASN A 925 -14.41 5.38 26.72
N ILE A 926 -15.50 4.67 27.02
CA ILE A 926 -16.18 4.70 28.33
C ILE A 926 -16.37 3.33 28.98
N SER A 927 -15.80 2.28 28.38
CA SER A 927 -16.00 0.87 28.76
C SER A 927 -15.66 0.54 30.22
N GLY A 928 -16.19 -0.55 30.77
CA GLY A 928 -15.82 -1.07 32.11
C GLY A 928 -16.28 -0.24 33.31
N ASN A 929 -16.82 0.97 33.09
CA ASN A 929 -17.49 1.80 34.08
C ASN A 929 -18.88 1.25 34.45
N PRO A 930 -19.40 1.48 35.66
CA PRO A 930 -20.73 1.10 36.10
C PRO A 930 -21.85 2.03 35.59
N ILE A 931 -21.80 2.49 34.33
CA ILE A 931 -22.75 3.48 33.77
C ILE A 931 -24.15 2.85 33.65
N ILE A 932 -25.09 3.29 34.49
CA ILE A 932 -26.49 2.83 34.45
C ILE A 932 -27.38 3.68 33.54
N GLU A 933 -26.97 4.90 33.21
CA GLU A 933 -27.77 5.85 32.43
C GLU A 933 -26.90 6.80 31.60
N ILE A 934 -27.31 7.04 30.34
CA ILE A 934 -26.76 8.07 29.45
C ILE A 934 -27.95 8.91 28.96
N LEU A 935 -28.10 10.12 29.50
CA LEU A 935 -29.27 10.99 29.28
C LEU A 935 -29.18 11.87 28.00
N MET A 936 -28.20 11.60 27.13
CA MET A 936 -27.67 12.55 26.14
C MET A 936 -28.03 12.25 24.68
N GLN A 937 -28.08 13.33 23.88
CA GLN A 937 -27.83 13.30 22.44
C GLN A 937 -26.41 13.78 22.16
N PHE A 938 -25.52 12.92 21.66
CA PHE A 938 -24.16 13.36 21.32
C PHE A 938 -24.18 14.21 20.03
N LYS A 939 -23.57 15.41 20.08
CA LYS A 939 -23.17 16.18 18.89
C LYS A 939 -21.97 15.48 18.21
N PRO A 940 -21.58 15.80 16.95
CA PRO A 940 -21.14 14.80 15.97
C PRO A 940 -19.75 14.19 16.23
N LEU A 941 -19.71 13.29 17.22
CA LEU A 941 -18.63 12.34 17.44
C LEU A 941 -18.41 11.55 16.15
N HIS A 942 -17.14 11.26 15.87
CA HIS A 942 -16.81 10.40 14.75
C HIS A 942 -16.66 8.95 15.18
N GLN A 943 -16.33 8.65 16.43
CA GLN A 943 -15.94 7.34 16.92
C GLN A 943 -16.30 7.19 18.41
N VAL A 944 -16.92 6.08 18.80
CA VAL A 944 -17.23 5.76 20.21
C VAL A 944 -16.77 4.34 20.52
N TYR A 945 -16.16 4.13 21.69
CA TYR A 945 -15.56 2.87 22.09
C TYR A 945 -16.17 2.31 23.39
N ASN A 946 -16.92 1.22 23.18
CA ASN A 946 -17.46 0.24 24.12
C ASN A 946 -18.27 0.79 25.31
N ILE A 947 -19.56 0.44 25.34
CA ILE A 947 -20.51 0.85 26.37
C ILE A 947 -21.11 -0.40 27.01
N ALA A 948 -20.42 -0.92 28.02
CA ALA A 948 -20.77 -2.17 28.71
C ALA A 948 -20.65 -2.02 30.23
N PRO A 949 -21.77 -1.77 30.95
CA PRO A 949 -21.77 -1.70 32.41
C PRO A 949 -21.51 -3.05 33.10
N LYS A 950 -21.15 -2.97 34.38
CA LYS A 950 -20.65 -4.09 35.20
C LYS A 950 -21.72 -5.04 35.77
N LEU A 951 -23.01 -4.83 35.50
CA LEU A 951 -24.12 -5.54 36.14
C LEU A 951 -25.11 -6.20 35.15
N GLN A 952 -25.97 -7.05 35.69
CA GLN A 952 -26.79 -8.03 34.96
C GLN A 952 -27.86 -7.40 34.06
N GLN A 953 -28.08 -8.00 32.88
CA GLN A 953 -29.18 -7.73 31.93
C GLN A 953 -29.48 -6.23 31.70
N TYR A 954 -28.54 -5.52 31.08
CA TYR A 954 -28.83 -4.25 30.42
C TYR A 954 -29.15 -4.50 28.94
N GLU A 955 -30.19 -3.88 28.42
CA GLU A 955 -30.51 -3.92 26.99
C GLU A 955 -29.58 -2.94 26.25
N VAL A 956 -28.63 -3.46 25.48
CA VAL A 956 -27.70 -2.68 24.64
C VAL A 956 -28.45 -1.66 23.75
N ILE A 957 -29.67 -2.03 23.34
CA ILE A 957 -30.61 -1.23 22.54
C ILE A 957 -30.80 0.19 23.08
N LYS A 958 -31.12 0.36 24.38
CA LYS A 958 -31.44 1.67 24.99
C LYS A 958 -30.27 2.65 24.97
N ILE A 959 -29.05 2.12 24.95
CA ILE A 959 -27.81 2.89 24.83
C ILE A 959 -27.59 3.29 23.37
N ILE A 960 -27.77 2.34 22.45
CA ILE A 960 -27.56 2.51 21.00
C ILE A 960 -28.52 3.53 20.38
N GLN A 961 -29.80 3.54 20.79
CA GLN A 961 -30.84 4.47 20.30
C GLN A 961 -30.45 5.95 20.39
N ASN A 962 -29.54 6.31 21.32
CA ASN A 962 -29.15 7.68 21.61
C ASN A 962 -27.81 8.09 20.94
N LEU A 963 -27.22 7.22 20.13
CA LEU A 963 -26.01 7.50 19.36
C LEU A 963 -26.33 8.27 18.07
N PRO A 964 -25.58 9.34 17.71
CA PRO A 964 -25.70 10.02 16.42
C PRO A 964 -25.12 9.15 15.28
N PRO A 965 -25.26 9.57 14.01
CA PRO A 965 -24.54 8.93 12.90
C PRO A 965 -23.02 9.10 13.00
N LEU A 966 -22.38 8.15 13.69
CA LEU A 966 -20.94 8.02 13.86
C LEU A 966 -20.25 7.59 12.56
N ARG A 967 -18.91 7.74 12.51
CA ARG A 967 -18.03 7.02 11.57
C ARG A 967 -17.48 5.72 12.15
N SER A 968 -17.34 5.56 13.46
CA SER A 968 -16.89 4.34 14.14
C SER A 968 -17.74 4.06 15.36
N LEU A 969 -17.93 2.78 15.67
CA LEU A 969 -18.63 2.36 16.87
C LEU A 969 -18.09 1.01 17.31
N TYR A 970 -17.35 0.98 18.42
CA TYR A 970 -16.95 -0.26 19.08
C TYR A 970 -17.91 -0.60 20.21
N ILE A 971 -18.35 -1.86 20.30
CA ILE A 971 -19.25 -2.36 21.37
C ILE A 971 -18.74 -3.72 21.88
N GLU A 972 -18.75 -3.93 23.21
CA GLU A 972 -18.61 -5.25 23.85
C GLU A 972 -19.98 -5.76 24.25
N LEU A 973 -20.45 -6.78 23.54
CA LEU A 973 -21.74 -7.42 23.75
C LEU A 973 -21.57 -8.54 24.78
N ARG A 974 -22.38 -8.49 25.84
CA ARG A 974 -22.41 -9.49 26.92
C ARG A 974 -23.63 -10.42 26.86
N GLU A 975 -24.46 -10.21 25.85
CA GLU A 975 -25.62 -11.03 25.49
C GLU A 975 -25.12 -12.26 24.70
N GLU A 976 -25.72 -13.44 24.91
CA GLU A 976 -25.30 -14.67 24.19
C GLU A 976 -25.71 -14.67 22.70
N THR A 977 -26.68 -13.84 22.34
CA THR A 977 -27.26 -13.72 21.00
C THR A 977 -27.27 -12.26 20.51
N ILE A 978 -26.95 -12.09 19.23
CA ILE A 978 -27.13 -10.83 18.50
C ILE A 978 -28.25 -11.07 17.48
N ASP A 979 -29.31 -10.26 17.55
CA ASP A 979 -30.47 -10.31 16.65
C ASP A 979 -30.84 -8.88 16.24
N THR A 980 -31.65 -8.19 17.04
CA THR A 980 -32.24 -6.88 16.68
C THR A 980 -31.42 -5.66 17.11
N GLN A 981 -30.39 -5.80 17.96
CA GLN A 981 -29.71 -4.66 18.60
C GLN A 981 -29.03 -3.68 17.62
N LEU A 982 -28.68 -4.13 16.41
CA LEU A 982 -28.00 -3.32 15.39
C LEU A 982 -28.95 -2.61 14.40
N LEU A 983 -30.27 -2.75 14.57
CA LEU A 983 -31.26 -2.28 13.59
C LEU A 983 -31.73 -0.85 13.85
N GLU A 984 -31.47 -0.32 15.05
CA GLU A 984 -31.87 1.02 15.49
C GLU A 984 -30.74 2.06 15.46
N ILE A 985 -29.55 1.71 14.93
CA ILE A 985 -28.42 2.65 14.78
C ILE A 985 -28.55 3.44 13.48
N ASP A 986 -28.32 4.77 13.52
CA ASP A 986 -28.11 5.55 12.29
C ASP A 986 -26.72 5.25 11.69
N MET A 987 -26.67 4.24 10.82
CA MET A 987 -25.47 3.82 10.13
C MET A 987 -25.08 4.72 8.93
N SER A 988 -25.82 5.80 8.65
CA SER A 988 -25.68 6.60 7.40
C SER A 988 -24.32 7.27 7.18
N ARG A 989 -23.48 7.35 8.22
CA ARG A 989 -22.11 7.88 8.15
C ARG A 989 -21.03 6.87 8.52
N MET A 990 -21.40 5.61 8.80
CA MET A 990 -20.51 4.62 9.40
C MET A 990 -19.39 4.19 8.44
N ARG A 991 -18.18 4.07 8.98
CA ARG A 991 -16.93 3.72 8.33
C ARG A 991 -16.00 2.84 9.17
N ASP A 992 -16.37 2.38 10.36
CA ASP A 992 -15.46 1.74 11.33
C ASP A 992 -16.27 0.97 12.41
N LEU A 993 -17.29 0.19 12.03
CA LEU A 993 -18.05 -0.61 13.01
C LEU A 993 -17.15 -1.70 13.62
N THR A 994 -17.15 -1.85 14.95
CA THR A 994 -16.38 -2.89 15.65
C THR A 994 -17.22 -3.63 16.70
N LEU A 995 -17.27 -4.96 16.68
CA LEU A 995 -18.03 -5.74 17.67
C LEU A 995 -17.13 -6.74 18.41
N SER A 996 -17.40 -6.98 19.70
CA SER A 996 -16.67 -7.93 20.55
C SER A 996 -17.58 -8.59 21.60
N GLY A 997 -17.15 -9.69 22.23
CA GLY A 997 -17.95 -10.40 23.23
C GLY A 997 -17.49 -11.85 23.44
N SER A 998 -17.27 -12.25 24.69
CA SER A 998 -16.57 -13.50 25.05
C SER A 998 -17.47 -14.74 25.23
N ILE A 999 -18.80 -14.56 25.35
CA ILE A 999 -19.76 -15.61 25.77
C ILE A 999 -20.59 -16.17 24.59
N ILE A 1000 -20.45 -15.59 23.39
CA ILE A 1000 -21.21 -15.98 22.18
C ILE A 1000 -20.78 -17.39 21.71
N ASN A 1001 -21.56 -18.43 22.09
CA ASN A 1001 -21.09 -19.82 22.01
C ASN A 1001 -22.05 -20.83 21.33
N ASN A 1002 -23.36 -20.59 21.24
CA ASN A 1002 -24.30 -21.50 20.55
C ASN A 1002 -25.68 -20.85 20.30
N VAL A 1003 -26.44 -21.33 19.30
CA VAL A 1003 -27.87 -21.00 19.09
C VAL A 1003 -28.63 -22.26 18.69
N SER A 1004 -29.82 -22.47 19.26
CA SER A 1004 -30.64 -23.69 19.10
C SER A 1004 -31.49 -23.72 17.82
N ARG A 1005 -32.12 -24.87 17.56
CA ARG A 1005 -33.13 -25.07 16.50
C ARG A 1005 -34.53 -24.59 16.92
N THR A 1006 -35.26 -24.00 15.98
CA THR A 1006 -36.71 -24.14 15.87
C THR A 1006 -37.18 -24.04 14.41
N THR A 1007 -38.00 -24.98 13.98
CA THR A 1007 -38.58 -25.02 12.63
C THR A 1007 -39.97 -24.37 12.61
N GLU A 1008 -40.22 -23.41 11.71
CA GLU A 1008 -41.24 -23.51 10.65
C GLU A 1008 -41.35 -22.23 9.79
N GLN A 1009 -42.30 -22.21 8.86
CA GLN A 1009 -42.45 -21.22 7.78
C GLN A 1009 -43.20 -19.97 8.23
N HIS A 1010 -42.71 -18.77 7.88
CA HIS A 1010 -43.58 -17.65 7.49
C HIS A 1010 -42.89 -16.69 6.52
N ASN A 1011 -43.58 -16.36 5.42
CA ASN A 1011 -43.17 -15.28 4.50
C ASN A 1011 -43.56 -13.93 5.13
N PHE A 1012 -42.61 -13.01 5.28
CA PHE A 1012 -42.90 -11.61 5.59
C PHE A 1012 -42.43 -10.68 4.45
N GLU A 1013 -43.40 -10.19 3.66
CA GLU A 1013 -43.18 -9.00 2.84
C GLU A 1013 -43.18 -7.75 3.73
N VAL A 1014 -42.16 -6.90 3.59
CA VAL A 1014 -42.22 -5.51 4.07
C VAL A 1014 -42.29 -4.58 2.87
N LYS A 1015 -43.44 -3.92 2.69
CA LYS A 1015 -43.66 -2.95 1.60
C LYS A 1015 -43.14 -1.58 1.98
N ALA A 1016 -42.33 -0.98 1.13
CA ALA A 1016 -41.95 0.42 1.25
C ALA A 1016 -43.20 1.32 1.11
N LYS A 1017 -43.23 2.42 1.86
CA LYS A 1017 -44.33 3.38 1.85
C LYS A 1017 -44.15 4.37 0.70
N GLU A 1018 -45.20 4.70 -0.03
CA GLU A 1018 -45.14 5.62 -1.17
C GLU A 1018 -44.77 7.06 -0.74
N GLY A 1019 -44.02 7.77 -1.59
CA GLY A 1019 -43.92 9.24 -1.55
C GLY A 1019 -42.64 9.86 -0.97
N SER A 1020 -41.67 9.08 -0.48
CA SER A 1020 -40.38 9.60 -0.01
C SER A 1020 -39.24 9.45 -1.04
N ASN A 1021 -38.34 10.44 -1.07
CA ASN A 1021 -37.10 10.38 -1.88
C ASN A 1021 -36.20 9.21 -1.43
N PRO A 1022 -35.32 8.68 -2.32
CA PRO A 1022 -34.41 7.59 -1.97
C PRO A 1022 -33.32 8.04 -0.99
N VAL A 1023 -33.61 7.85 0.30
CA VAL A 1023 -32.72 8.02 1.45
C VAL A 1023 -32.15 6.65 1.86
N GLN A 1024 -30.98 6.64 2.51
CA GLN A 1024 -30.31 5.41 2.96
C GLN A 1024 -30.89 4.91 4.31
N GLY A 1025 -30.97 3.58 4.51
CA GLY A 1025 -31.71 2.93 5.62
C GLY A 1025 -33.08 2.38 5.15
N TYR A 1026 -33.67 1.32 5.73
CA TYR A 1026 -33.48 0.70 7.05
C TYR A 1026 -33.54 -0.85 7.01
N VAL A 1027 -33.34 -1.53 8.15
CA VAL A 1027 -32.96 -2.96 8.26
C VAL A 1027 -33.87 -3.74 9.24
N PHE A 1028 -34.29 -4.98 8.94
CA PHE A 1028 -35.10 -5.93 9.76
C PHE A 1028 -35.16 -7.32 9.02
N VAL A 1029 -35.25 -8.56 9.55
CA VAL A 1029 -35.09 -9.30 10.85
C VAL A 1029 -34.54 -10.72 10.47
N ILE A 1030 -34.03 -11.56 11.40
CA ILE A 1030 -33.43 -12.89 11.11
C ILE A 1030 -33.99 -14.03 12.00
N PHE A 1031 -34.13 -15.24 11.41
CA PHE A 1031 -33.95 -16.56 12.04
C PHE A 1031 -33.31 -17.47 10.99
N GLU A 1032 -32.39 -18.42 11.23
CA GLU A 1032 -31.75 -18.92 12.47
C GLU A 1032 -30.31 -19.43 12.10
N ILE A 1033 -29.44 -19.73 13.07
CA ILE A 1033 -28.16 -20.47 12.94
C ILE A 1033 -27.01 -19.80 12.11
N HIS A 1034 -27.23 -18.75 11.32
CA HIS A 1034 -26.15 -18.04 10.60
C HIS A 1034 -26.07 -16.55 10.97
N ILE A 1035 -24.85 -15.99 11.00
CA ILE A 1035 -24.70 -14.55 10.70
C ILE A 1035 -25.21 -14.40 9.28
N SER A 1036 -26.38 -13.77 9.09
CA SER A 1036 -27.01 -13.74 7.77
C SER A 1036 -26.04 -13.16 6.74
N TYR A 1037 -26.01 -13.75 5.54
CA TYR A 1037 -25.25 -13.17 4.43
C TYR A 1037 -25.71 -11.74 4.13
N THR A 1038 -26.94 -11.37 4.48
CA THR A 1038 -27.48 -10.00 4.37
C THR A 1038 -27.12 -9.07 5.53
N ALA A 1039 -26.42 -9.51 6.58
CA ALA A 1039 -26.17 -8.68 7.78
C ALA A 1039 -25.37 -7.39 7.47
N PHE A 1040 -24.53 -7.42 6.43
CA PHE A 1040 -23.80 -6.24 5.94
C PHE A 1040 -24.40 -5.62 4.67
N HIS A 1041 -25.53 -6.13 4.18
CA HIS A 1041 -26.18 -5.63 2.96
C HIS A 1041 -26.53 -4.14 3.03
N MET A 1042 -26.72 -3.59 4.22
CA MET A 1042 -27.13 -2.20 4.41
C MET A 1042 -25.95 -1.24 4.68
N LEU A 1043 -24.70 -1.74 4.76
CA LEU A 1043 -23.50 -0.89 4.76
C LEU A 1043 -23.28 -0.31 3.36
N ARG A 1044 -23.28 1.02 3.23
CA ARG A 1044 -23.00 1.75 1.98
C ARG A 1044 -22.07 2.93 2.28
N GLY A 1045 -21.06 3.20 1.45
CA GLY A 1045 -20.11 4.30 1.68
C GLY A 1045 -18.84 4.24 0.81
N TYR A 1046 -18.19 5.38 0.57
CA TYR A 1046 -17.01 5.41 -0.31
C TYR A 1046 -15.81 4.64 0.27
N ARG A 1047 -15.54 4.78 1.57
CA ARG A 1047 -14.50 4.05 2.32
C ARG A 1047 -15.07 3.64 3.68
N VAL A 1048 -15.10 2.33 3.94
CA VAL A 1048 -15.70 1.73 5.14
C VAL A 1048 -14.75 0.66 5.71
N GLN A 1049 -14.17 0.92 6.87
CA GLN A 1049 -13.57 -0.10 7.73
C GLN A 1049 -14.65 -0.83 8.55
N LEU A 1050 -14.37 -2.09 8.88
CA LEU A 1050 -15.22 -2.99 9.66
C LEU A 1050 -14.33 -3.89 10.52
N SER A 1051 -14.76 -4.22 11.73
CA SER A 1051 -13.98 -5.03 12.65
C SER A 1051 -14.85 -5.94 13.52
N ILE A 1052 -14.32 -7.12 13.82
CA ILE A 1052 -14.91 -8.10 14.75
C ILE A 1052 -13.73 -8.62 15.57
N ARG A 1053 -13.77 -8.55 16.90
CA ARG A 1053 -12.59 -8.86 17.72
C ARG A 1053 -12.91 -9.40 19.10
N ASN A 1054 -11.97 -10.14 19.70
CA ASN A 1054 -12.13 -10.73 21.04
C ASN A 1054 -13.41 -11.60 21.18
N THR A 1055 -13.76 -12.40 20.16
CA THR A 1055 -14.94 -13.30 20.17
C THR A 1055 -14.59 -14.79 20.01
N SER A 1056 -15.54 -15.66 20.33
CA SER A 1056 -15.43 -17.12 20.11
C SER A 1056 -15.66 -17.58 18.66
N ILE A 1057 -15.90 -16.66 17.70
CA ILE A 1057 -16.21 -16.97 16.29
C ILE A 1057 -15.06 -17.76 15.64
N ARG A 1058 -15.38 -18.88 14.98
CA ARG A 1058 -14.40 -19.85 14.42
C ARG A 1058 -14.25 -19.81 12.90
N GLU A 1059 -15.29 -19.40 12.21
CA GLU A 1059 -15.37 -19.29 10.75
C GLU A 1059 -16.24 -18.06 10.43
N LEU A 1060 -15.85 -17.29 9.41
CA LEU A 1060 -16.66 -16.19 8.87
C LEU A 1060 -16.98 -16.51 7.41
N PRO A 1061 -18.27 -16.67 7.04
CA PRO A 1061 -18.64 -17.04 5.69
C PRO A 1061 -18.40 -15.88 4.73
N GLU A 1062 -17.75 -16.16 3.61
CA GLU A 1062 -17.53 -15.24 2.47
C GLU A 1062 -18.79 -14.45 2.10
N SER A 1063 -19.95 -15.12 2.09
CA SER A 1063 -21.26 -14.55 1.72
C SER A 1063 -21.67 -13.34 2.55
N LEU A 1064 -21.11 -13.18 3.75
CA LEU A 1064 -21.30 -12.02 4.61
C LEU A 1064 -20.77 -10.71 3.98
N PHE A 1065 -19.73 -10.80 3.15
CA PHE A 1065 -19.11 -9.65 2.47
C PHE A 1065 -19.52 -9.55 0.99
N THR A 1066 -20.19 -10.56 0.45
CA THR A 1066 -20.74 -10.54 -0.92
C THR A 1066 -22.02 -9.70 -1.06
N THR A 1067 -22.52 -9.11 0.02
CA THR A 1067 -23.71 -8.22 0.03
C THR A 1067 -23.37 -6.74 0.16
N LEU A 1068 -22.09 -6.37 0.24
CA LEU A 1068 -21.64 -4.98 0.18
C LEU A 1068 -21.76 -4.47 -1.27
N GLU A 1069 -22.85 -3.78 -1.65
CA GLU A 1069 -23.07 -3.38 -3.06
C GLU A 1069 -22.89 -1.89 -3.37
N ASP A 1070 -23.10 -0.98 -2.41
CA ASP A 1070 -22.75 0.46 -2.56
C ASP A 1070 -21.61 0.86 -1.59
N VAL A 1071 -20.68 -0.06 -1.30
CA VAL A 1071 -19.36 0.28 -0.73
C VAL A 1071 -18.32 0.30 -1.85
N TYR A 1072 -17.49 1.34 -1.92
CA TYR A 1072 -16.44 1.42 -2.96
C TYR A 1072 -15.09 0.90 -2.48
N PHE A 1073 -14.75 1.13 -1.20
CA PHE A 1073 -13.53 0.61 -0.57
C PHE A 1073 -13.86 0.07 0.84
N LEU A 1074 -13.36 -1.12 1.18
CA LEU A 1074 -13.56 -1.82 2.46
C LEU A 1074 -12.22 -2.06 3.17
N SER A 1075 -12.14 -1.80 4.47
CA SER A 1075 -11.04 -2.28 5.32
C SER A 1075 -11.57 -3.25 6.38
N LEU A 1076 -10.84 -4.30 6.75
CA LEU A 1076 -11.40 -5.41 7.53
C LEU A 1076 -10.46 -5.94 8.63
N SER A 1077 -10.80 -5.68 9.90
CA SER A 1077 -9.94 -5.99 11.05
C SER A 1077 -10.57 -7.05 11.97
N LEU A 1078 -10.16 -8.30 11.81
CA LEU A 1078 -10.76 -9.49 12.43
C LEU A 1078 -9.96 -10.04 13.63
N HIS A 1079 -9.18 -9.20 14.31
CA HIS A 1079 -8.16 -9.66 15.26
C HIS A 1079 -8.72 -10.33 16.54
N ASN A 1080 -7.93 -11.21 17.16
CA ASN A 1080 -8.22 -11.89 18.43
C ASN A 1080 -9.55 -12.67 18.51
N ASN A 1081 -10.04 -13.25 17.40
CA ASN A 1081 -11.14 -14.22 17.47
C ASN A 1081 -10.59 -15.65 17.47
N ARG A 1082 -11.46 -16.66 17.25
CA ARG A 1082 -11.05 -18.06 17.07
C ARG A 1082 -11.03 -18.50 15.60
N ILE A 1083 -10.94 -17.54 14.66
CA ILE A 1083 -11.02 -17.79 13.22
C ILE A 1083 -9.87 -18.69 12.78
N ARG A 1084 -10.17 -19.77 12.04
CA ARG A 1084 -9.15 -20.71 11.54
C ARG A 1084 -8.74 -20.45 10.10
N SER A 1085 -9.65 -20.05 9.24
CA SER A 1085 -9.33 -19.64 7.87
C SER A 1085 -10.33 -18.60 7.41
N PHE A 1086 -9.88 -17.74 6.49
CA PHE A 1086 -10.70 -16.64 6.01
C PHE A 1086 -10.29 -16.25 4.59
N ASN A 1087 -11.27 -15.86 3.77
CA ASN A 1087 -11.08 -15.16 2.51
C ASN A 1087 -12.30 -14.25 2.30
N PRO A 1088 -12.15 -12.92 2.24
CA PRO A 1088 -13.30 -12.01 2.15
C PRO A 1088 -13.97 -12.06 0.78
N PHE A 1089 -13.18 -12.08 -0.30
CA PHE A 1089 -13.63 -11.88 -1.69
C PHE A 1089 -13.05 -12.96 -2.62
N LYS A 1090 -13.52 -14.19 -2.44
CA LYS A 1090 -12.93 -15.37 -3.07
C LYS A 1090 -12.95 -15.28 -4.60
N ASN A 1091 -11.89 -15.76 -5.24
CA ASN A 1091 -11.65 -15.81 -6.69
C ASN A 1091 -11.29 -14.47 -7.38
N THR A 1092 -11.27 -13.34 -6.65
CA THR A 1092 -11.04 -11.99 -7.21
C THR A 1092 -9.53 -11.67 -7.31
N VAL A 1093 -9.11 -10.82 -8.25
CA VAL A 1093 -7.69 -10.41 -8.45
C VAL A 1093 -7.65 -8.99 -9.03
N GLN A 1094 -6.70 -8.18 -8.53
CA GLN A 1094 -6.47 -6.74 -8.74
C GLN A 1094 -7.51 -5.91 -9.56
N PRO A 1095 -8.13 -4.89 -8.94
CA PRO A 1095 -8.19 -4.68 -7.49
C PRO A 1095 -8.95 -5.83 -6.79
N TRP A 1096 -8.73 -6.04 -5.50
CA TRP A 1096 -9.42 -7.08 -4.72
C TRP A 1096 -10.88 -6.69 -4.49
N ILE A 1097 -11.71 -6.85 -5.53
CA ILE A 1097 -13.07 -6.32 -5.64
C ILE A 1097 -14.09 -7.42 -5.38
N ASN A 1098 -15.02 -7.20 -4.45
CA ASN A 1098 -16.18 -8.08 -4.30
C ASN A 1098 -17.06 -8.07 -5.58
N GLN A 1099 -17.98 -9.02 -5.69
CA GLN A 1099 -18.86 -9.20 -6.85
C GLN A 1099 -19.78 -8.00 -7.23
N HIS A 1100 -19.69 -6.86 -6.53
CA HIS A 1100 -20.46 -5.64 -6.74
C HIS A 1100 -19.60 -4.35 -6.85
N GLY A 1101 -18.26 -4.45 -6.77
CA GLY A 1101 -17.37 -3.29 -6.90
C GLY A 1101 -16.70 -2.80 -5.62
N THR A 1102 -16.91 -3.45 -4.46
CA THR A 1102 -16.23 -3.09 -3.21
C THR A 1102 -14.77 -3.51 -3.23
N ILE A 1103 -13.84 -2.57 -3.36
CA ILE A 1103 -12.39 -2.78 -3.32
C ILE A 1103 -11.94 -3.02 -1.86
N LEU A 1104 -11.37 -4.18 -1.51
CA LEU A 1104 -10.66 -4.32 -0.24
C LEU A 1104 -9.42 -3.39 -0.29
N GLU A 1105 -9.23 -2.57 0.74
CA GLU A 1105 -8.14 -1.58 0.87
C GLU A 1105 -7.12 -1.96 1.95
N SER A 1106 -7.54 -2.57 3.06
CA SER A 1106 -6.63 -3.12 4.07
C SER A 1106 -7.29 -4.22 4.90
N ILE A 1107 -6.50 -5.13 5.48
CA ILE A 1107 -7.01 -6.24 6.30
C ILE A 1107 -6.05 -6.65 7.41
N ASN A 1108 -6.57 -6.86 8.62
CA ASN A 1108 -5.80 -7.30 9.79
C ASN A 1108 -6.48 -8.54 10.41
N MET A 1109 -5.71 -9.60 10.71
CA MET A 1109 -6.23 -10.82 11.35
C MET A 1109 -5.38 -11.29 12.54
N ALA A 1110 -4.61 -10.39 13.16
CA ALA A 1110 -3.70 -10.71 14.26
C ALA A 1110 -4.36 -11.50 15.41
N GLY A 1111 -3.61 -12.34 16.11
CA GLY A 1111 -4.10 -13.07 17.29
C GLY A 1111 -5.20 -14.13 17.07
N ASN A 1112 -5.59 -14.42 15.83
CA ASN A 1112 -6.45 -15.56 15.51
C ASN A 1112 -5.64 -16.86 15.38
N PRO A 1113 -6.26 -18.04 15.66
CA PRO A 1113 -5.65 -19.35 15.44
C PRO A 1113 -5.68 -19.73 13.94
N ILE A 1114 -5.09 -18.90 13.07
CA ILE A 1114 -5.10 -19.07 11.61
C ILE A 1114 -4.32 -20.31 11.19
N TYR A 1115 -4.95 -21.16 10.40
CA TYR A 1115 -4.33 -22.30 9.75
C TYR A 1115 -3.79 -21.83 8.40
N CYS A 1116 -2.47 -21.73 8.29
CA CYS A 1116 -1.77 -21.37 7.06
C CYS A 1116 -1.75 -22.57 6.10
N ASP A 1117 -2.91 -22.89 5.54
CA ASP A 1117 -3.09 -23.83 4.45
C ASP A 1117 -3.52 -23.11 3.17
N CYS A 1118 -3.90 -23.87 2.13
CA CYS A 1118 -4.27 -23.35 0.82
C CYS A 1118 -5.43 -22.34 0.85
N SER A 1119 -6.25 -22.30 1.91
CA SER A 1119 -7.32 -21.31 2.09
C SER A 1119 -6.79 -19.88 2.27
N MET A 1120 -5.58 -19.72 2.81
CA MET A 1120 -4.91 -18.43 3.04
C MET A 1120 -4.05 -17.95 1.86
N SER A 1121 -4.02 -18.70 0.75
CA SER A 1121 -3.19 -18.44 -0.44
C SER A 1121 -3.34 -17.04 -1.06
N TRP A 1122 -4.49 -16.38 -0.86
CA TRP A 1122 -4.75 -15.02 -1.36
C TRP A 1122 -3.86 -13.94 -0.72
N VAL A 1123 -3.30 -14.17 0.48
CA VAL A 1123 -2.45 -13.19 1.17
C VAL A 1123 -1.13 -12.95 0.42
N SER A 1124 -0.62 -13.94 -0.32
CA SER A 1124 0.51 -13.74 -1.26
C SER A 1124 0.19 -12.64 -2.28
N GLU A 1125 -0.99 -12.75 -2.89
CA GLU A 1125 -1.42 -11.91 -4.00
C GLU A 1125 -1.82 -10.51 -3.51
N TRP A 1126 -2.27 -10.37 -2.26
CA TRP A 1126 -2.54 -9.09 -1.61
C TRP A 1126 -1.26 -8.25 -1.45
N ILE A 1127 -0.22 -8.86 -0.90
CA ILE A 1127 1.04 -8.21 -0.51
C ILE A 1127 1.90 -7.80 -1.72
N LEU A 1128 1.88 -8.60 -2.80
CA LEU A 1128 2.65 -8.33 -4.01
C LEU A 1128 2.18 -7.09 -4.81
N LEU A 1129 1.01 -6.52 -4.49
CA LEU A 1129 0.42 -5.37 -5.20
C LEU A 1129 1.06 -4.02 -4.86
N SER A 1130 1.61 -3.89 -3.65
CA SER A 1130 2.27 -2.68 -3.16
C SER A 1130 3.11 -3.02 -1.94
N PRO A 1131 4.36 -2.55 -1.80
CA PRO A 1131 5.16 -2.76 -0.60
C PRO A 1131 4.47 -2.30 0.69
N ILE A 1132 3.54 -1.34 0.59
CA ILE A 1132 2.74 -0.82 1.71
C ILE A 1132 1.75 -1.89 2.23
N HIS A 1133 1.26 -2.81 1.39
CA HIS A 1133 0.31 -3.85 1.81
C HIS A 1133 0.95 -4.96 2.65
N ALA A 1134 2.27 -4.95 2.85
CA ALA A 1134 2.94 -5.89 3.74
C ALA A 1134 2.49 -5.72 5.21
N SER A 1135 2.30 -4.47 5.67
CA SER A 1135 2.03 -4.16 7.08
C SER A 1135 0.76 -4.80 7.65
N ASP A 1136 -0.24 -5.03 6.79
CA ASP A 1136 -1.52 -5.67 7.10
C ASP A 1136 -1.38 -7.01 7.83
N PHE A 1137 -0.32 -7.77 7.50
CA PHE A 1137 -0.13 -9.15 7.97
C PHE A 1137 1.07 -9.34 8.92
N GLU A 1138 1.73 -8.26 9.35
CA GLU A 1138 2.97 -8.32 10.15
C GLU A 1138 2.80 -8.94 11.53
N ASN A 1139 1.58 -8.98 12.06
CA ASN A 1139 1.24 -9.52 13.39
C ASN A 1139 0.27 -10.72 13.33
N THR A 1140 0.10 -11.35 12.16
CA THR A 1140 -0.72 -12.57 12.01
C THR A 1140 0.19 -13.79 11.90
N TYR A 1141 -0.15 -14.89 12.61
CA TYR A 1141 0.70 -16.08 12.72
C TYR A 1141 -0.07 -17.37 12.41
N CYS A 1142 0.69 -18.43 12.09
CA CYS A 1142 0.17 -19.76 11.77
C CYS A 1142 0.04 -20.64 13.02
N GLU A 1143 -1.19 -21.00 13.41
CA GLU A 1143 -1.48 -21.90 14.53
C GLU A 1143 -1.15 -23.36 14.21
N ASN A 1144 -1.26 -23.76 12.94
CA ASN A 1144 -0.97 -25.10 12.44
C ASN A 1144 0.53 -25.36 12.20
N GLN A 1145 1.41 -24.66 12.94
CA GLN A 1145 2.87 -24.72 12.81
C GLN A 1145 3.52 -24.76 14.20
N ILE A 1146 4.62 -25.52 14.34
CA ILE A 1146 5.22 -25.85 15.64
C ILE A 1146 5.91 -24.63 16.30
N SER A 1147 6.30 -23.61 15.53
CA SER A 1147 6.90 -22.38 16.06
C SER A 1147 6.30 -21.13 15.38
N LYS A 1148 5.74 -20.23 16.20
CA LYS A 1148 5.03 -19.01 15.76
C LYS A 1148 5.98 -17.83 15.49
N ILE A 1149 7.14 -18.09 14.89
CA ILE A 1149 8.26 -17.13 14.80
C ILE A 1149 8.02 -16.09 13.68
N ASN A 1150 7.81 -16.55 12.45
CA ASN A 1150 7.61 -15.65 11.29
C ASN A 1150 6.12 -15.39 11.04
N SER A 1151 5.74 -14.11 10.99
CA SER A 1151 4.39 -13.66 10.63
C SER A 1151 4.06 -13.83 9.14
N LEU A 1152 2.78 -13.73 8.77
CA LEU A 1152 2.34 -13.90 7.38
C LEU A 1152 3.04 -12.89 6.46
N ALA A 1153 3.13 -11.60 6.82
CA ALA A 1153 3.78 -10.61 5.97
C ALA A 1153 5.19 -11.02 5.55
N TYR A 1154 6.03 -11.37 6.52
CA TYR A 1154 7.42 -11.79 6.28
C TYR A 1154 7.51 -13.07 5.42
N ARG A 1155 6.59 -14.02 5.63
CA ARG A 1155 6.46 -15.27 4.84
C ARG A 1155 5.97 -15.07 3.40
N TYR A 1156 5.55 -13.86 3.03
CA TYR A 1156 5.03 -13.51 1.69
C TYR A 1156 5.81 -12.39 0.99
N THR A 1157 6.52 -11.51 1.72
CA THR A 1157 7.42 -10.48 1.13
C THR A 1157 8.81 -11.03 0.84
N ASN A 1158 9.50 -11.50 1.87
CA ASN A 1158 10.92 -11.90 1.81
C ASN A 1158 11.06 -13.35 1.36
N GLU A 1159 10.12 -14.18 1.77
CA GLU A 1159 10.00 -15.54 1.29
C GLU A 1159 9.09 -15.59 0.03
N SER A 1160 9.70 -15.65 -1.18
CA SER A 1160 9.08 -16.10 -2.47
C SER A 1160 8.52 -17.54 -2.47
N VAL A 1161 8.06 -17.99 -1.31
CA VAL A 1161 8.14 -19.39 -0.89
C VAL A 1161 6.74 -19.85 -0.45
N LEU A 1162 5.74 -18.99 -0.14
CA LEU A 1162 4.37 -19.47 0.18
C LEU A 1162 3.40 -19.54 -1.02
N SER A 1163 3.60 -18.75 -2.08
CA SER A 1163 3.07 -19.03 -3.44
C SER A 1163 3.81 -20.19 -4.12
N SER A 1164 4.26 -21.17 -3.34
CA SER A 1164 5.18 -22.23 -3.75
C SER A 1164 4.67 -23.65 -3.42
N GLN A 1165 3.69 -23.87 -2.51
CA GLN A 1165 3.20 -25.24 -2.18
C GLN A 1165 1.81 -25.75 -2.65
N CYS A 1166 0.96 -24.96 -3.33
CA CYS A 1166 -0.37 -25.45 -3.75
C CYS A 1166 -0.45 -26.02 -5.20
N LEU A 1167 0.27 -25.47 -6.19
CA LEU A 1167 -0.30 -25.16 -7.53
C LEU A 1167 0.79 -24.66 -8.65
N HIS A 1168 1.40 -25.38 -9.66
CA HIS A 1168 2.69 -25.06 -10.49
C HIS A 1168 2.69 -25.14 -12.10
N ARG A 1169 3.54 -24.39 -12.91
CA ARG A 1169 4.42 -24.74 -14.13
C ARG A 1169 4.84 -23.68 -15.25
N ASN A 1170 6.08 -23.77 -15.79
CA ASN A 1170 6.57 -23.39 -17.17
C ASN A 1170 6.67 -21.89 -17.61
N GLU A 1171 7.55 -21.41 -18.53
CA GLU A 1171 8.90 -21.84 -19.04
C GLU A 1171 9.72 -20.63 -19.71
N GLY A 1172 11.03 -20.33 -19.42
CA GLY A 1172 11.94 -19.33 -20.12
C GLY A 1172 12.82 -18.18 -19.43
N SER A 1173 13.24 -17.14 -20.22
CA SER A 1173 14.25 -15.96 -20.33
C SER A 1173 14.16 -14.45 -19.77
N THR A 1174 15.17 -13.52 -20.02
CA THR A 1174 15.44 -12.15 -19.36
C THR A 1174 15.96 -10.90 -20.20
N TYR A 1175 16.25 -9.72 -19.52
CA TYR A 1175 17.32 -8.64 -19.69
C TYR A 1175 16.93 -7.11 -19.67
N SER A 1176 17.90 -6.17 -19.46
CA SER A 1176 17.74 -4.77 -18.95
C SER A 1176 18.71 -3.66 -19.53
N ILE A 1177 18.51 -2.35 -19.18
CA ILE A 1177 19.22 -1.13 -19.70
C ILE A 1177 19.47 -0.05 -18.56
N PRO A 1178 20.56 0.79 -18.57
CA PRO A 1178 20.96 1.73 -17.48
C PRO A 1178 20.67 3.26 -17.68
N LEU A 1179 21.20 4.14 -16.79
CA LEU A 1179 20.75 5.55 -16.51
C LEU A 1179 21.91 6.61 -16.32
N PHE A 1180 21.60 7.91 -16.05
CA PHE A 1180 22.49 9.13 -16.10
C PHE A 1180 22.31 10.13 -14.89
N ILE A 1181 23.20 11.15 -14.71
CA ILE A 1181 23.27 12.07 -13.52
C ILE A 1181 23.68 13.55 -13.87
N PRO A 1182 23.18 14.62 -13.16
CA PRO A 1182 23.60 16.05 -13.27
C PRO A 1182 24.19 16.70 -11.97
N ILE A 1183 24.47 18.04 -11.96
CA ILE A 1183 25.30 18.79 -10.95
C ILE A 1183 24.60 20.04 -10.34
N TYR A 1184 25.08 20.50 -9.16
CA TYR A 1184 24.54 21.53 -8.24
C TYR A 1184 24.72 23.02 -8.62
N ILE A 1185 23.79 23.87 -8.19
CA ILE A 1185 23.92 25.36 -8.10
C ILE A 1185 23.46 25.94 -6.74
N CYS A 1186 22.64 25.21 -5.98
CA CYS A 1186 21.68 25.78 -5.02
C CYS A 1186 22.26 26.22 -3.66
N PHE A 1187 23.52 25.90 -3.38
CA PHE A 1187 24.15 26.06 -2.06
C PHE A 1187 24.36 27.51 -1.60
N PHE A 1188 24.28 28.49 -2.50
CA PHE A 1188 24.57 29.90 -2.20
C PHE A 1188 23.43 30.68 -1.52
N PHE A 1189 22.25 30.08 -1.32
CA PHE A 1189 21.07 30.76 -0.75
C PHE A 1189 20.72 30.33 0.69
N ASN A 1190 21.55 29.50 1.33
CA ASN A 1190 21.37 29.01 2.71
C ASN A 1190 22.44 29.56 3.67
N VAL A 1191 22.72 30.88 3.61
CA VAL A 1191 23.66 31.62 4.48
C VAL A 1191 23.00 32.94 4.90
#